data_AF-A0A6I8VZ04-F1
#
_entry.id   AF-A0A6I8VZ04-F1
#
_cell.length_a   1.000
_cell.length_b   1.000
_cell.length_c   1.000
_cell.angle_alpha   90.00
_cell.angle_beta   90.00
_cell.angle_gamma   90.00
#
_symmetry.space_group_name_H-M   'P 1'
#
loop_
_entity.id
_entity.type
_entity.pdbx_description
1 polymer ?
#
loop_
_entity_poly.entity_id
_entity_poly.type
_entity_poly.pdbx_seq_one_letter_code
_entity_poly.pdbx_strand_id
1 'polypeptide(L)'
;MSDTDDLDSCDFANVSEMEPHRAPEPEQLAILPPNHPLLYKFQRSLKDHLLRTKQKLENEIAEIKYQVKAKEKRREEQGLTLYDMQQKMGFQEEQIQEISAEIDRHVQSRQVAELGVNTAKKNYEEKEKLTRSQKALYHERMVELEDLQCLGSNIKKWAFDVEDEVKNAKRIVSRDAQLQRQLSQEKRKSDILFYRLDMEVKKRESELQSICEEETAMKDIVSILNMSIADANTDLEVLQNEHKRLSQAWSEVIIAIQLRDKILFQVQDNMRKHKESIKLNLAGIEAIKKQIGKEMDLNRKLESFKQRLADDMSSLQRDCQQENETLFRLQAKLDELPDFLGSTEADLQEAIRDGNRLFSEIRKLDYSLEKYHQKKFRTEEAILKLAQDQLVADKATAYRLKLLNKSQERRRNIDLSFSKVQSQLASSMLDVEKLRSSVLKTKTQNDLITQSLNQSEFKSSTLETELKKMHSKIEVKMKLFERLSNKIENMQKLFGEASGSPTELKIKQIEKSIHAGELQIREHQQFWIMLQNHFVNLSQKRNDQLNEIQVTRKQLSIIKQKSLKIDQELEISENKTKDLCMYIHKYTSKLELLNEKMYKKRIHHDMEETEFEHEQTELSQKLKEAELGILKLEGLISELRNEIELHKDLVIEKHREALSWESKYKLLEETIQWSKTERSLNSEIGSMKTEIHRMNIRYSQLKRAQERLVQDLEHCVMHREQIFVNATIKEHVREKILKLQTASQTQVRLDEVNNRAVLIHNEIEFLTETRLIEDVNKIERMIFMLRRIQSDLNNINEDDIKVRTQIENAHLSKHANLEQIIRKQTRAKAYRRLKLMKSHQRIVRSEMTIDQLSQKQSDMNSKLMEIIQNLIIEYPEKKIFFTKIIHILKE
;
A
#
# COMPACT_ATOMS: atom_id res chain seq x y z
N MET A 1 83.68 54.46 52.76
CA MET A 1 82.86 55.40 53.55
C MET A 1 82.02 54.54 54.47
N SER A 2 82.08 54.67 55.78
CA SER A 2 82.92 55.47 56.68
C SER A 2 82.67 54.86 58.08
N ASP A 3 83.68 54.65 58.92
CA ASP A 3 84.07 55.55 60.02
C ASP A 3 82.87 55.87 60.96
N THR A 4 82.93 55.78 62.30
CA THR A 4 83.98 55.45 63.28
C THR A 4 83.33 55.40 64.70
N ASP A 5 84.06 54.98 65.75
CA ASP A 5 83.98 55.46 67.16
C ASP A 5 82.67 55.22 68.00
N ASP A 6 82.67 55.01 69.34
CA ASP A 6 83.75 54.73 70.31
C ASP A 6 83.23 54.28 71.70
N LEU A 7 84.15 53.77 72.55
CA LEU A 7 84.22 53.83 74.05
C LEU A 7 83.05 53.23 74.90
N ASP A 8 83.18 52.75 76.16
CA ASP A 8 84.18 52.85 77.26
C ASP A 8 83.96 51.65 78.25
N SER A 9 84.83 51.16 79.16
CA SER A 9 86.30 50.98 79.27
C SER A 9 86.63 50.21 80.59
N CYS A 10 87.86 50.34 81.10
CA CYS A 10 88.38 50.12 82.48
C CYS A 10 88.87 48.73 82.96
N ASP A 11 90.14 48.45 82.62
CA ASP A 11 91.12 47.77 83.49
C ASP A 11 91.45 48.59 84.76
N PHE A 12 92.13 47.98 85.74
CA PHE A 12 93.38 48.57 86.29
C PHE A 12 94.29 47.52 86.96
N ALA A 13 95.59 47.84 87.03
CA ALA A 13 96.66 46.89 87.27
C ALA A 13 97.54 47.18 88.51
N ASN A 14 98.07 46.09 89.10
CA ASN A 14 99.45 45.91 89.63
C ASN A 14 100.00 46.78 90.79
N VAL A 15 100.98 46.24 91.56
CA VAL A 15 102.22 46.91 92.10
C VAL A 15 102.95 46.07 93.21
N SER A 16 104.27 45.89 92.99
CA SER A 16 105.48 45.68 93.85
C SER A 16 105.54 44.91 95.20
N GLU A 17 106.40 43.87 95.20
CA GLU A 17 107.78 43.77 95.76
C GLU A 17 108.24 44.26 97.17
N MET A 18 109.32 43.59 97.64
CA MET A 18 110.22 43.83 98.83
C MET A 18 109.64 43.52 100.23
N GLU A 19 110.37 43.00 101.24
CA GLU A 19 111.70 42.36 101.37
C GLU A 19 111.75 41.49 102.69
N PRO A 20 112.85 40.80 103.08
CA PRO A 20 112.84 39.76 104.14
C PRO A 20 113.12 40.25 105.59
N HIS A 21 113.46 39.30 106.48
CA HIS A 21 113.60 39.37 107.95
C HIS A 21 112.27 39.16 108.71
N ARG A 22 112.20 38.53 109.89
CA ARG A 22 113.23 38.20 110.90
C ARG A 22 112.81 36.95 111.69
N ALA A 23 113.76 36.10 112.11
CA ALA A 23 113.49 35.01 113.05
C ALA A 23 113.32 35.52 114.49
N PRO A 24 112.60 34.75 115.33
CA PRO A 24 113.07 34.44 116.68
C PRO A 24 113.29 32.94 116.85
N GLU A 25 114.46 32.57 117.37
CA GLU A 25 114.72 31.26 118.00
C GLU A 25 114.27 31.29 119.49
N PRO A 26 114.60 30.31 120.35
CA PRO A 26 113.90 29.03 120.42
C PRO A 26 113.46 28.67 121.87
N GLU A 27 112.59 27.67 122.01
CA GLU A 27 112.66 26.77 123.18
C GLU A 27 112.82 25.33 122.68
N GLN A 28 113.74 24.60 123.32
CA GLN A 28 114.38 23.43 122.76
C GLN A 28 113.76 22.12 123.25
N LEU A 29 113.67 21.11 122.38
CA LEU A 29 113.93 19.71 122.73
C LEU A 29 114.25 18.89 121.44
N ALA A 30 115.54 18.54 121.30
CA ALA A 30 116.22 17.66 120.32
C ALA A 30 115.37 17.05 119.16
N ILE A 31 115.50 17.47 117.89
CA ILE A 31 116.62 17.46 116.93
C ILE A 31 116.92 16.10 116.25
N LEU A 32 116.66 16.06 114.94
CA LEU A 32 117.46 15.40 113.89
C LEU A 32 117.48 16.35 112.67
N PRO A 33 118.60 16.53 111.93
CA PRO A 33 118.67 17.55 110.87
C PRO A 33 117.80 17.24 109.64
N PRO A 34 117.19 18.23 108.96
CA PRO A 34 116.31 18.02 107.80
C PRO A 34 116.95 17.25 106.62
N ASN A 35 118.28 17.31 106.50
CA ASN A 35 119.07 16.69 105.43
C ASN A 35 119.74 15.37 105.88
N HIS A 36 119.28 14.73 106.96
CA HIS A 36 119.83 13.45 107.40
C HIS A 36 119.46 12.30 106.42
N PRO A 37 120.41 11.45 105.96
CA PRO A 37 120.15 10.42 104.93
C PRO A 37 119.01 9.44 105.26
N LEU A 38 118.71 9.22 106.55
CA LEU A 38 117.62 8.36 107.02
C LEU A 38 116.23 9.00 106.88
N LEU A 39 116.12 10.34 106.78
CA LEU A 39 114.84 11.05 106.63
C LEU A 39 114.36 11.15 105.17
N TYR A 40 115.23 10.92 104.19
CA TYR A 40 114.87 11.02 102.76
C TYR A 40 113.75 10.06 102.36
N LYS A 41 113.74 8.81 102.87
CA LYS A 41 112.65 7.86 102.58
C LYS A 41 111.33 8.25 103.27
N PHE A 42 111.38 8.83 104.46
CA PHE A 42 110.19 9.39 105.13
C PHE A 42 109.59 10.56 104.32
N GLN A 43 110.42 11.53 103.92
CA GLN A 43 110.01 12.66 103.07
C GLN A 43 109.48 12.20 101.70
N ARG A 44 110.10 11.17 101.10
CA ARG A 44 109.62 10.57 99.85
C ARG A 44 108.27 9.86 100.00
N SER A 45 108.07 9.10 101.08
CA SER A 45 106.79 8.39 101.31
C SER A 45 105.64 9.39 101.48
N LEU A 46 105.86 10.50 102.19
CA LEU A 46 104.90 11.60 102.31
C LEU A 46 104.60 12.27 100.94
N LYS A 47 105.63 12.48 100.11
CA LYS A 47 105.48 13.01 98.74
C LYS A 47 104.70 12.07 97.83
N ASP A 48 104.95 10.77 97.90
CA ASP A 48 104.25 9.76 97.10
C ASP A 48 102.77 9.63 97.52
N HIS A 49 102.45 9.78 98.82
CA HIS A 49 101.06 9.85 99.30
C HIS A 49 100.30 11.06 98.74
N LEU A 50 100.94 12.24 98.71
CA LEU A 50 100.35 13.47 98.13
C LEU A 50 100.20 13.38 96.60
N LEU A 51 101.12 12.71 95.90
CA LEU A 51 101.02 12.48 94.45
C LEU A 51 99.90 11.47 94.09
N ARG A 52 99.71 10.40 94.88
CA ARG A 52 98.61 9.44 94.67
C ARG A 52 97.23 10.06 94.92
N THR A 53 97.09 10.90 95.94
CA THR A 53 95.83 11.62 96.19
C THR A 53 95.54 12.64 95.10
N LYS A 54 96.55 13.37 94.62
CA LYS A 54 96.42 14.23 93.43
C LYS A 54 95.97 13.44 92.19
N GLN A 55 96.61 12.31 91.86
CA GLN A 55 96.24 11.50 90.69
C GLN A 55 94.81 10.93 90.77
N LYS A 56 94.33 10.57 91.97
CA LYS A 56 92.92 10.14 92.14
C LYS A 56 91.95 11.27 91.78
N LEU A 57 92.19 12.47 92.30
CA LEU A 57 91.35 13.65 92.00
C LEU A 57 91.43 14.05 90.51
N GLU A 58 92.61 13.97 89.89
CA GLU A 58 92.76 14.22 88.44
C GLU A 58 91.99 13.20 87.59
N ASN A 59 91.97 11.92 87.99
CA ASN A 59 91.19 10.88 87.32
C ASN A 59 89.67 11.07 87.51
N GLU A 60 89.21 11.39 88.73
CA GLU A 60 87.79 11.68 89.00
C GLU A 60 87.30 12.89 88.20
N ILE A 61 88.12 13.95 88.11
CA ILE A 61 87.82 15.13 87.27
C ILE A 61 87.76 14.76 85.78
N ALA A 62 88.66 13.89 85.30
CA ALA A 62 88.65 13.42 83.91
C ALA A 62 87.40 12.59 83.59
N GLU A 63 87.00 11.69 84.50
CA GLU A 63 85.82 10.85 84.32
C GLU A 63 84.51 11.66 84.37
N ILE A 64 84.40 12.63 85.30
CA ILE A 64 83.26 13.56 85.33
C ILE A 64 83.19 14.38 84.04
N LYS A 65 84.32 14.92 83.55
CA LYS A 65 84.36 15.65 82.26
C LYS A 65 83.94 14.79 81.06
N TYR A 66 84.31 13.51 81.05
CA TYR A 66 83.87 12.58 80.02
C TYR A 66 82.35 12.32 80.09
N GLN A 67 81.81 12.06 81.29
CA GLN A 67 80.37 11.85 81.47
C GLN A 67 79.52 13.08 81.11
N VAL A 68 80.01 14.30 81.37
CA VAL A 68 79.36 15.54 80.94
C VAL A 68 79.32 15.62 79.41
N LYS A 69 80.46 15.49 78.71
CA LYS A 69 80.49 15.49 77.24
C LYS A 69 79.61 14.42 76.60
N ALA A 70 79.57 13.22 77.19
CA ALA A 70 78.71 12.14 76.69
C ALA A 70 77.22 12.46 76.82
N LYS A 71 76.81 13.17 77.90
CA LYS A 71 75.42 13.64 78.09
C LYS A 71 75.08 14.82 77.19
N GLU A 72 76.01 15.75 76.98
CA GLU A 72 75.84 16.87 76.05
C GLU A 72 75.63 16.37 74.62
N LYS A 73 76.51 15.48 74.13
CA LYS A 73 76.37 14.86 72.80
C LYS A 73 75.05 14.11 72.64
N ARG A 74 74.62 13.36 73.66
CA ARG A 74 73.32 12.66 73.63
C ARG A 74 72.13 13.63 73.60
N ARG A 75 72.22 14.78 74.28
CA ARG A 75 71.21 15.84 74.22
C ARG A 75 71.17 16.49 72.82
N GLU A 76 72.32 16.71 72.19
CA GLU A 76 72.40 17.24 70.81
C GLU A 76 71.80 16.25 69.80
N GLU A 77 72.17 14.97 69.88
CA GLU A 77 71.60 13.90 69.06
C GLU A 77 70.07 13.81 69.22
N GLN A 78 69.57 13.85 70.46
CA GLN A 78 68.12 13.88 70.72
C GLN A 78 67.46 15.16 70.20
N GLY A 79 68.10 16.31 70.34
CA GLY A 79 67.62 17.59 69.81
C GLY A 79 67.47 17.59 68.29
N LEU A 80 68.45 17.03 67.57
CA LEU A 80 68.38 16.84 66.12
C LEU A 80 67.22 15.91 65.73
N THR A 81 67.07 14.76 66.40
CA THR A 81 65.94 13.84 66.09
C THR A 81 64.57 14.46 66.36
N LEU A 82 64.45 15.33 67.37
CA LEU A 82 63.21 16.06 67.65
C LEU A 82 62.95 17.13 66.58
N TYR A 83 63.98 17.84 66.12
CA TYR A 83 63.86 18.82 65.04
C TYR A 83 63.46 18.16 63.71
N ASP A 84 64.10 17.05 63.32
CA ASP A 84 63.71 16.27 62.13
C ASP A 84 62.27 15.76 62.22
N MET A 85 61.82 15.36 63.41
CA MET A 85 60.44 14.92 63.64
C MET A 85 59.46 16.10 63.58
N GLN A 86 59.83 17.27 64.10
CA GLN A 86 59.04 18.49 64.01
C GLN A 86 58.90 18.98 62.57
N GLN A 87 59.96 18.89 61.76
CA GLN A 87 59.90 19.20 60.32
C GLN A 87 58.98 18.22 59.57
N LYS A 88 59.02 16.92 59.91
CA LYS A 88 58.11 15.91 59.34
C LYS A 88 56.66 16.16 59.73
N MET A 89 56.37 16.57 60.97
CA MET A 89 55.02 16.95 61.38
C MET A 89 54.53 18.18 60.62
N GLY A 90 55.35 19.24 60.48
CA GLY A 90 54.97 20.43 59.70
C GLY A 90 54.63 20.09 58.24
N PHE A 91 55.43 19.24 57.59
CA PHE A 91 55.13 18.75 56.25
C PHE A 91 53.82 17.93 56.18
N GLN A 92 53.53 17.11 57.20
CA GLN A 92 52.26 16.38 57.29
C GLN A 92 51.07 17.32 57.54
N GLU A 93 51.23 18.38 58.32
CA GLU A 93 50.20 19.41 58.54
C GLU A 93 49.92 20.19 57.25
N GLU A 94 50.94 20.54 56.46
CA GLU A 94 50.78 21.14 55.12
C GLU A 94 50.03 20.19 54.17
N GLN A 95 50.40 18.90 54.11
CA GLN A 95 49.70 17.90 53.31
C GLN A 95 48.23 17.72 53.75
N ILE A 96 47.94 17.72 55.05
CA ILE A 96 46.57 17.64 55.56
C ILE A 96 45.76 18.87 55.16
N GLN A 97 46.36 20.07 55.17
CA GLN A 97 45.69 21.29 54.70
C GLN A 97 45.42 21.26 53.19
N GLU A 98 46.37 20.79 52.38
CA GLU A 98 46.19 20.64 50.93
C GLU A 98 45.06 19.63 50.60
N ILE A 99 45.07 18.46 51.24
CA ILE A 99 44.02 17.44 51.10
C ILE A 99 42.67 17.97 51.58
N SER A 100 42.63 18.74 52.68
CA SER A 100 41.39 19.35 53.18
C SER A 100 40.81 20.36 52.18
N ALA A 101 41.66 21.23 51.61
CA ALA A 101 41.26 22.17 50.57
C ALA A 101 40.81 21.48 49.27
N GLU A 102 41.35 20.29 48.96
CA GLU A 102 40.87 19.46 47.86
C GLU A 102 39.51 18.82 48.15
N ILE A 103 39.31 18.29 49.36
CA ILE A 103 38.00 17.78 49.81
C ILE A 103 36.94 18.88 49.73
N ASP A 104 37.23 20.10 50.19
CA ASP A 104 36.29 21.22 50.11
C ASP A 104 35.97 21.60 48.65
N ARG A 105 36.97 21.63 47.75
CA ARG A 105 36.74 21.81 46.31
C ARG A 105 35.82 20.72 45.73
N HIS A 106 36.04 19.45 46.10
CA HIS A 106 35.19 18.34 45.66
C HIS A 106 33.77 18.39 46.24
N VAL A 107 33.60 18.79 47.51
CA VAL A 107 32.28 18.97 48.15
C VAL A 107 31.49 20.09 47.47
N GLN A 108 32.12 21.24 47.18
CA GLN A 108 31.49 22.34 46.44
C GLN A 108 31.11 21.90 45.02
N SER A 109 32.01 21.23 44.30
CA SER A 109 31.72 20.68 42.97
C SER A 109 30.54 19.69 42.98
N ARG A 110 30.49 18.81 43.99
CA ARG A 110 29.36 17.88 44.19
C ARG A 110 28.05 18.62 44.44
N GLN A 111 28.03 19.65 45.29
CA GLN A 111 26.84 20.45 45.56
C GLN A 111 26.32 21.16 44.29
N VAL A 112 27.21 21.74 43.48
CA VAL A 112 26.83 22.36 42.20
C VAL A 112 26.25 21.31 41.23
N ALA A 113 26.85 20.12 41.16
CA ALA A 113 26.34 19.02 40.34
C ALA A 113 24.97 18.51 40.84
N GLU A 114 24.77 18.35 42.16
CA GLU A 114 23.50 17.94 42.77
C GLU A 114 22.39 18.97 42.51
N LEU A 115 22.69 20.27 42.58
CA LEU A 115 21.77 21.35 42.19
C LEU A 115 21.43 21.30 40.70
N GLY A 116 22.42 21.06 39.83
CA GLY A 116 22.23 20.84 38.40
C GLY A 116 21.31 19.64 38.11
N VAL A 117 21.53 18.51 38.76
CA VAL A 117 20.67 17.31 38.64
C VAL A 117 19.25 17.59 39.15
N ASN A 118 19.09 18.32 40.25
CA ASN A 118 17.76 18.65 40.80
C ASN A 118 16.97 19.62 39.90
N THR A 119 17.62 20.60 39.27
CA THR A 119 16.97 21.46 38.26
C THR A 119 16.61 20.67 37.00
N ALA A 120 17.49 19.80 36.52
CA ALA A 120 17.21 18.92 35.38
C ALA A 120 16.03 17.96 35.65
N LYS A 121 15.93 17.39 36.86
CA LYS A 121 14.80 16.55 37.28
C LYS A 121 13.47 17.32 37.26
N LYS A 122 13.42 18.53 37.84
CA LYS A 122 12.22 19.38 37.80
C LYS A 122 11.79 19.69 36.36
N ASN A 123 12.73 20.09 35.51
CA ASN A 123 12.48 20.37 34.09
C ASN A 123 11.98 19.11 33.34
N TYR A 124 12.46 17.93 33.71
CA TYR A 124 11.97 16.66 33.16
C TYR A 124 10.55 16.34 33.62
N GLU A 125 10.23 16.47 34.92
CA GLU A 125 8.88 16.26 35.46
C GLU A 125 7.86 17.23 34.84
N GLU A 126 8.24 18.49 34.61
CA GLU A 126 7.40 19.47 33.91
C GLU A 126 7.17 19.10 32.44
N LYS A 127 8.23 18.69 31.72
CA LYS A 127 8.09 18.15 30.35
C LYS A 127 7.26 16.88 30.29
N GLU A 128 7.35 16.01 31.30
CA GLU A 128 6.54 14.80 31.38
C GLU A 128 5.07 15.13 31.60
N LYS A 129 4.75 16.04 32.54
CA LYS A 129 3.39 16.56 32.75
C LYS A 129 2.82 17.19 31.49
N LEU A 130 3.61 18.03 30.80
CA LEU A 130 3.22 18.63 29.52
C LEU A 130 2.99 17.58 28.42
N THR A 131 3.85 16.57 28.32
CA THR A 131 3.70 15.47 27.36
C THR A 131 2.45 14.63 27.65
N ARG A 132 2.15 14.37 28.94
CA ARG A 132 0.91 13.69 29.36
C ARG A 132 -0.32 14.52 29.01
N SER A 133 -0.31 15.85 29.23
CA SER A 133 -1.44 16.71 28.86
C SER A 133 -1.62 16.84 27.35
N GLN A 134 -0.54 16.94 26.58
CA GLN A 134 -0.57 16.92 25.12
C GLN A 134 -1.08 15.58 24.56
N LYS A 135 -0.68 14.45 25.16
CA LYS A 135 -1.24 13.14 24.82
C LYS A 135 -2.74 13.06 25.12
N ALA A 136 -3.20 13.55 26.28
CA ALA A 136 -4.62 13.57 26.61
C ALA A 136 -5.43 14.40 25.59
N LEU A 137 -4.97 15.63 25.29
CA LEU A 137 -5.58 16.51 24.29
C LEU A 137 -5.58 15.88 22.88
N TYR A 138 -4.50 15.17 22.50
CA TYR A 138 -4.46 14.44 21.23
C TYR A 138 -5.52 13.35 21.16
N HIS A 139 -5.73 12.57 22.23
CA HIS A 139 -6.78 11.54 22.25
C HIS A 139 -8.18 12.16 22.17
N GLU A 140 -8.43 13.27 22.87
CA GLU A 140 -9.67 14.04 22.78
C GLU A 140 -9.93 14.53 21.33
N ARG A 141 -8.93 15.14 20.68
CA ARG A 141 -9.04 15.55 19.27
C ARG A 141 -9.17 14.39 18.29
N MET A 142 -8.61 13.22 18.58
CA MET A 142 -8.81 12.01 17.77
C MET A 142 -10.24 11.48 17.89
N VAL A 143 -10.83 11.48 19.09
CA VAL A 143 -12.24 11.12 19.28
C VAL A 143 -13.16 12.11 18.56
N GLU A 144 -12.94 13.42 18.70
CA GLU A 144 -13.68 14.43 17.92
C GLU A 144 -13.56 14.21 16.41
N LEU A 145 -12.37 13.81 15.91
CA LEU A 145 -12.16 13.53 14.49
C LEU A 145 -12.89 12.26 14.04
N GLU A 146 -12.91 11.21 14.86
CA GLU A 146 -13.69 9.99 14.61
C GLU A 146 -15.20 10.29 14.60
N ASP A 147 -15.69 11.12 15.51
CA ASP A 147 -17.08 11.59 15.56
C ASP A 147 -17.44 12.43 14.33
N LEU A 148 -16.56 13.37 13.93
CA LEU A 148 -16.74 14.17 12.70
C LEU A 148 -16.67 13.30 11.43
N GLN A 149 -15.83 12.26 11.40
CA GLN A 149 -15.76 11.31 10.30
C GLN A 149 -17.01 10.40 10.25
N CYS A 150 -17.55 10.01 11.40
CA CYS A 150 -18.82 9.30 11.52
C CYS A 150 -19.98 10.19 11.03
N LEU A 151 -20.04 11.44 11.48
CA LEU A 151 -21.02 12.44 11.03
C LEU A 151 -20.91 12.67 9.51
N GLY A 152 -19.71 12.85 8.97
CA GLY A 152 -19.48 13.00 7.52
C GLY A 152 -19.87 11.75 6.71
N SER A 153 -19.71 10.55 7.28
CA SER A 153 -20.21 9.29 6.69
C SER A 153 -21.75 9.23 6.70
N ASN A 154 -22.38 9.66 7.79
CA ASN A 154 -23.84 9.69 7.92
C ASN A 154 -24.47 10.75 7.01
N ILE A 155 -23.88 11.95 6.89
CA ILE A 155 -24.30 12.97 5.93
C ILE A 155 -24.19 12.45 4.49
N LYS A 156 -23.13 11.70 4.14
CA LYS A 156 -23.01 11.08 2.81
C LYS A 156 -24.08 10.02 2.56
N LYS A 157 -24.46 9.21 3.56
CA LYS A 157 -25.57 8.26 3.45
C LYS A 157 -26.89 9.01 3.24
N TRP A 158 -27.20 9.99 4.10
CA TRP A 158 -28.41 10.81 3.95
C TRP A 158 -28.50 11.52 2.60
N ALA A 159 -27.38 12.04 2.08
CA ALA A 159 -27.33 12.64 0.76
C ALA A 159 -27.62 11.61 -0.36
N PHE A 160 -27.12 10.38 -0.24
CA PHE A 160 -27.42 9.29 -1.18
C PHE A 160 -28.87 8.81 -1.08
N ASP A 161 -29.38 8.63 0.14
CA ASP A 161 -30.77 8.21 0.40
C ASP A 161 -31.75 9.26 -0.15
N VAL A 162 -31.51 10.55 0.11
CA VAL A 162 -32.28 11.66 -0.48
C VAL A 162 -32.12 11.71 -2.01
N GLU A 163 -30.93 11.41 -2.56
CA GLU A 163 -30.76 11.36 -4.02
C GLU A 163 -31.56 10.21 -4.66
N ASP A 164 -31.63 9.03 -4.03
CA ASP A 164 -32.47 7.94 -4.53
C ASP A 164 -33.96 8.20 -4.30
N GLU A 165 -34.36 8.77 -3.17
CA GLU A 165 -35.74 9.27 -2.98
C GLU A 165 -36.12 10.30 -4.06
N VAL A 166 -35.25 11.25 -4.40
CA VAL A 166 -35.48 12.20 -5.50
C VAL A 166 -35.52 11.50 -6.86
N LYS A 167 -34.68 10.48 -7.10
CA LYS A 167 -34.76 9.65 -8.33
C LYS A 167 -36.05 8.83 -8.38
N ASN A 168 -36.55 8.36 -7.25
CA ASN A 168 -37.80 7.61 -7.12
C ASN A 168 -39.00 8.52 -7.31
N ALA A 169 -39.01 9.70 -6.68
CA ALA A 169 -40.00 10.76 -6.89
C ALA A 169 -40.04 11.22 -8.35
N LYS A 170 -38.88 11.47 -8.99
CA LYS A 170 -38.81 11.77 -10.43
C LYS A 170 -39.36 10.64 -11.31
N ARG A 171 -39.11 9.37 -10.95
CA ARG A 171 -39.67 8.19 -11.64
C ARG A 171 -41.19 8.09 -11.45
N ILE A 172 -41.71 8.40 -10.25
CA ILE A 172 -43.15 8.44 -9.96
C ILE A 172 -43.81 9.57 -10.74
N VAL A 173 -43.34 10.82 -10.61
CA VAL A 173 -43.86 11.98 -11.35
C VAL A 173 -43.81 11.78 -12.87
N SER A 174 -42.76 11.15 -13.40
CA SER A 174 -42.68 10.81 -14.83
C SER A 174 -43.72 9.76 -15.25
N ARG A 175 -43.95 8.73 -14.40
CA ARG A 175 -45.00 7.72 -14.61
C ARG A 175 -46.39 8.34 -14.53
N ASP A 176 -46.64 9.20 -13.56
CA ASP A 176 -47.92 9.88 -13.36
C ASP A 176 -48.21 10.85 -14.51
N ALA A 177 -47.21 11.62 -14.97
CA ALA A 177 -47.32 12.45 -16.16
C ALA A 177 -47.58 11.63 -17.44
N GLN A 178 -47.00 10.43 -17.55
CA GLN A 178 -47.28 9.51 -18.66
C GLN A 178 -48.71 8.94 -18.57
N LEU A 179 -49.15 8.52 -17.38
CA LEU A 179 -50.49 8.01 -17.13
C LEU A 179 -51.55 9.10 -17.38
N GLN A 180 -51.29 10.33 -16.96
CA GLN A 180 -52.19 11.46 -17.16
C GLN A 180 -52.27 11.88 -18.64
N ARG A 181 -51.18 11.76 -19.42
CA ARG A 181 -51.24 11.86 -20.89
C ARG A 181 -52.07 10.75 -21.52
N GLN A 182 -51.93 9.50 -21.06
CA GLN A 182 -52.73 8.37 -21.56
C GLN A 182 -54.21 8.56 -21.24
N LEU A 183 -54.56 8.91 -20.00
CA LEU A 183 -55.93 9.24 -19.59
C LEU A 183 -56.51 10.42 -20.38
N SER A 184 -55.72 11.46 -20.64
CA SER A 184 -56.14 12.59 -21.49
C SER A 184 -56.37 12.17 -22.94
N GLN A 185 -55.55 11.27 -23.50
CA GLN A 185 -55.74 10.72 -24.85
C GLN A 185 -56.97 9.81 -24.93
N GLU A 186 -57.20 8.93 -23.96
CA GLU A 186 -58.39 8.08 -23.91
C GLU A 186 -59.66 8.92 -23.70
N LYS A 187 -59.62 9.94 -22.82
CA LYS A 187 -60.72 10.89 -22.66
C LYS A 187 -61.01 11.63 -23.98
N ARG A 188 -59.99 12.12 -24.68
CA ARG A 188 -60.15 12.74 -26.01
C ARG A 188 -60.74 11.78 -27.05
N LYS A 189 -60.35 10.51 -27.08
CA LYS A 189 -60.95 9.48 -27.95
C LYS A 189 -62.42 9.26 -27.60
N SER A 190 -62.73 9.16 -26.30
CA SER A 190 -64.08 9.00 -25.77
C SER A 190 -64.96 10.20 -26.12
N ASP A 191 -64.45 11.42 -26.01
CA ASP A 191 -65.20 12.65 -26.34
C ASP A 191 -65.46 12.77 -27.85
N ILE A 192 -64.50 12.36 -28.70
CA ILE A 192 -64.70 12.25 -30.15
C ILE A 192 -65.75 11.17 -30.48
N LEU A 193 -65.77 10.05 -29.74
CA LEU A 193 -66.78 9.01 -29.91
C LEU A 193 -68.17 9.49 -29.47
N PHE A 194 -68.28 10.16 -28.33
CA PHE A 194 -69.53 10.77 -27.86
C PHE A 194 -70.04 11.81 -28.86
N TYR A 195 -69.18 12.69 -29.38
CA TYR A 195 -69.58 13.65 -30.41
C TYR A 195 -70.07 12.97 -31.70
N ARG A 196 -69.42 11.88 -32.14
CA ARG A 196 -69.90 11.10 -33.30
C ARG A 196 -71.24 10.41 -33.04
N LEU A 197 -71.44 9.88 -31.84
CA LEU A 197 -72.71 9.25 -31.46
C LEU A 197 -73.83 10.28 -31.35
N ASP A 198 -73.59 11.45 -30.76
CA ASP A 198 -74.53 12.57 -30.69
C ASP A 198 -74.91 13.10 -32.08
N MET A 199 -73.94 13.22 -33.00
CA MET A 199 -74.20 13.58 -34.40
C MET A 199 -74.99 12.51 -35.16
N GLU A 200 -74.71 11.22 -34.94
CA GLU A 200 -75.48 10.13 -35.55
C GLU A 200 -76.90 10.04 -34.96
N VAL A 201 -77.07 10.25 -33.65
CA VAL A 201 -78.39 10.34 -33.00
C VAL A 201 -79.21 11.47 -33.60
N LYS A 202 -78.67 12.70 -33.68
CA LYS A 202 -79.35 13.85 -34.31
C LYS A 202 -79.72 13.58 -35.77
N LYS A 203 -78.87 12.86 -36.52
CA LYS A 203 -79.16 12.42 -37.88
C LYS A 203 -80.34 11.44 -37.91
N ARG A 204 -80.39 10.45 -37.00
CA ARG A 204 -81.52 9.52 -36.91
C ARG A 204 -82.81 10.17 -36.42
N GLU A 205 -82.73 11.14 -35.52
CA GLU A 205 -83.88 11.93 -35.07
C GLU A 205 -84.47 12.74 -36.23
N SER A 206 -83.62 13.38 -37.06
CA SER A 206 -84.05 14.06 -38.28
C SER A 206 -84.62 13.12 -39.34
N GLU A 207 -84.03 11.93 -39.54
CA GLU A 207 -84.56 10.91 -40.45
C GLU A 207 -85.91 10.37 -39.97
N LEU A 208 -86.05 10.11 -38.66
CA LEU A 208 -87.30 9.64 -38.06
C LEU A 208 -88.40 10.69 -38.14
N GLN A 209 -88.09 11.96 -37.92
CA GLN A 209 -89.05 13.04 -38.07
C GLN A 209 -89.56 13.17 -39.53
N SER A 210 -88.67 13.08 -40.52
CA SER A 210 -89.05 13.04 -41.95
C SER A 210 -90.00 11.86 -42.25
N ILE A 211 -89.70 10.67 -41.70
CA ILE A 211 -90.55 9.48 -41.89
C ILE A 211 -91.92 9.65 -41.21
N CYS A 212 -91.99 10.27 -40.03
CA CYS A 212 -93.27 10.56 -39.37
C CYS A 212 -94.11 11.58 -40.16
N GLU A 213 -93.48 12.61 -40.75
CA GLU A 213 -94.15 13.57 -41.62
C GLU A 213 -94.69 12.87 -42.89
N GLU A 214 -93.88 12.01 -43.53
CA GLU A 214 -94.32 11.15 -44.66
C GLU A 214 -95.47 10.20 -44.28
N GLU A 215 -95.43 9.58 -43.09
CA GLU A 215 -96.50 8.69 -42.60
C GLU A 215 -97.83 9.44 -42.42
N THR A 216 -97.79 10.68 -41.91
CA THR A 216 -99.01 11.51 -41.78
C THR A 216 -99.59 11.88 -43.15
N ALA A 217 -98.76 12.33 -44.09
CA ALA A 217 -99.21 12.62 -45.45
C ALA A 217 -99.80 11.38 -46.17
N MET A 218 -99.21 10.20 -45.96
CA MET A 218 -99.71 8.94 -46.51
C MET A 218 -101.08 8.54 -45.91
N LYS A 219 -101.31 8.79 -44.61
CA LYS A 219 -102.61 8.53 -43.96
C LYS A 219 -103.72 9.42 -44.52
N ASP A 220 -103.43 10.70 -44.79
CA ASP A 220 -104.38 11.62 -45.39
C ASP A 220 -104.74 11.20 -46.83
N ILE A 221 -103.76 10.78 -47.63
CA ILE A 221 -103.99 10.22 -48.97
C ILE A 221 -104.86 8.95 -48.91
N VAL A 222 -104.58 8.03 -47.97
CA VAL A 222 -105.39 6.81 -47.78
C VAL A 222 -106.83 7.15 -47.34
N SER A 223 -107.02 8.19 -46.53
CA SER A 223 -108.36 8.66 -46.16
C SER A 223 -109.17 9.14 -47.38
N ILE A 224 -108.54 9.93 -48.26
CA ILE A 224 -109.15 10.41 -49.52
C ILE A 224 -109.48 9.23 -50.45
N LEU A 225 -108.57 8.26 -50.58
CA LEU A 225 -108.77 7.05 -51.39
C LEU A 225 -109.94 6.19 -50.89
N ASN A 226 -110.06 6.02 -49.56
CA ASN A 226 -111.18 5.29 -48.97
C ASN A 226 -112.53 6.00 -49.21
N MET A 227 -112.56 7.33 -49.18
CA MET A 227 -113.76 8.11 -49.55
C MET A 227 -114.16 7.83 -51.01
N SER A 228 -113.21 7.92 -51.95
CA SER A 228 -113.44 7.64 -53.37
C SER A 228 -113.86 6.20 -53.65
N ILE A 229 -113.39 5.23 -52.86
CA ILE A 229 -113.83 3.82 -52.94
C ILE A 229 -115.26 3.66 -52.42
N ALA A 230 -115.67 4.39 -51.38
CA ALA A 230 -117.05 4.38 -50.91
C ALA A 230 -118.00 4.92 -51.99
N ASP A 231 -117.68 6.07 -52.60
CA ASP A 231 -118.45 6.65 -53.70
C ASP A 231 -118.57 5.68 -54.89
N ALA A 232 -117.44 5.10 -55.34
CA ALA A 232 -117.43 4.13 -56.44
C ALA A 232 -118.24 2.85 -56.15
N ASN A 233 -118.31 2.41 -54.90
CA ASN A 233 -119.18 1.29 -54.51
C ASN A 233 -120.67 1.66 -54.59
N THR A 234 -121.05 2.89 -54.24
CA THR A 234 -122.45 3.34 -54.40
C THR A 234 -122.86 3.43 -55.87
N ASP A 235 -121.96 3.87 -56.76
CA ASP A 235 -122.19 3.85 -58.22
C ASP A 235 -122.34 2.41 -58.76
N LEU A 236 -121.56 1.45 -58.24
CA LEU A 236 -121.67 0.04 -58.62
C LEU A 236 -123.03 -0.59 -58.23
N GLU A 237 -123.58 -0.24 -57.06
CA GLU A 237 -124.92 -0.70 -56.66
C GLU A 237 -126.02 -0.14 -57.59
N VAL A 238 -125.88 1.11 -58.06
CA VAL A 238 -126.78 1.69 -59.06
C VAL A 238 -126.70 0.93 -60.39
N LEU A 239 -125.49 0.70 -60.91
CA LEU A 239 -125.27 -0.05 -62.15
C LEU A 239 -125.78 -1.49 -62.08
N GLN A 240 -125.64 -2.17 -60.94
CA GLN A 240 -126.11 -3.55 -60.76
C GLN A 240 -127.65 -3.64 -60.78
N ASN A 241 -128.36 -2.60 -60.33
CA ASN A 241 -129.80 -2.49 -60.44
C ASN A 241 -130.27 -2.24 -61.90
N GLU A 242 -129.53 -1.43 -62.67
CA GLU A 242 -129.81 -1.26 -64.11
C GLU A 242 -129.57 -2.54 -64.90
N HIS A 243 -128.48 -3.27 -64.62
CA HIS A 243 -128.19 -4.55 -65.27
C HIS A 243 -129.32 -5.57 -65.07
N LYS A 244 -129.93 -5.63 -63.87
CA LYS A 244 -131.10 -6.49 -63.61
C LYS A 244 -132.29 -6.17 -64.51
N ARG A 245 -132.61 -4.89 -64.73
CA ARG A 245 -133.67 -4.48 -65.68
C ARG A 245 -133.32 -4.86 -67.12
N LEU A 246 -132.06 -4.65 -67.52
CA LEU A 246 -131.62 -4.93 -68.90
C LEU A 246 -131.65 -6.43 -69.22
N SER A 247 -131.28 -7.30 -68.28
CA SER A 247 -131.31 -8.76 -68.46
C SER A 247 -132.73 -9.32 -68.62
N GLN A 248 -133.74 -8.73 -67.98
CA GLN A 248 -135.15 -9.12 -68.19
C GLN A 248 -135.59 -8.80 -69.62
N ALA A 249 -135.32 -7.59 -70.11
CA ALA A 249 -135.63 -7.21 -71.49
C ALA A 249 -134.87 -8.05 -72.55
N TRP A 250 -133.62 -8.43 -72.27
CA TRP A 250 -132.84 -9.30 -73.16
C TRP A 250 -133.37 -10.73 -73.27
N SER A 251 -133.99 -11.26 -72.21
CA SER A 251 -134.54 -12.64 -72.22
C SER A 251 -135.70 -12.78 -73.20
N GLU A 252 -136.53 -11.75 -73.37
CA GLU A 252 -137.63 -11.73 -74.34
C GLU A 252 -137.11 -11.74 -75.80
N VAL A 253 -136.00 -11.04 -76.06
CA VAL A 253 -135.36 -10.97 -77.39
C VAL A 253 -134.72 -12.32 -77.78
N ILE A 254 -134.14 -13.06 -76.83
CA ILE A 254 -133.49 -14.35 -77.10
C ILE A 254 -134.47 -15.40 -77.64
N ILE A 255 -135.72 -15.40 -77.18
CA ILE A 255 -136.77 -16.32 -77.67
C ILE A 255 -137.06 -16.07 -79.17
N ALA A 256 -137.03 -14.82 -79.62
CA ALA A 256 -137.22 -14.46 -81.03
C ALA A 256 -136.02 -14.84 -81.93
N ILE A 257 -134.81 -14.94 -81.36
CA ILE A 257 -133.58 -15.29 -82.10
C ILE A 257 -133.48 -16.81 -82.33
N GLN A 258 -133.84 -17.64 -81.35
CA GLN A 258 -133.78 -19.11 -81.48
C GLN A 258 -134.61 -19.68 -82.65
N LEU A 259 -135.72 -19.02 -83.00
CA LEU A 259 -136.57 -19.38 -84.14
C LEU A 259 -135.90 -19.09 -85.50
N ARG A 260 -134.90 -18.19 -85.53
CA ARG A 260 -134.21 -17.71 -86.72
C ARG A 260 -132.92 -18.49 -87.01
N ASP A 261 -132.18 -18.88 -85.96
CA ASP A 261 -130.93 -19.64 -86.07
C ASP A 261 -131.11 -21.05 -86.66
N LYS A 262 -132.28 -21.66 -86.49
CA LYS A 262 -132.61 -22.99 -87.06
C LYS A 262 -132.55 -23.03 -88.59
N ILE A 263 -132.79 -21.90 -89.26
CA ILE A 263 -132.68 -21.74 -90.72
C ILE A 263 -131.22 -21.53 -91.14
N LEU A 264 -130.45 -20.81 -90.33
CA LEU A 264 -129.09 -20.38 -90.67
C LEU A 264 -128.06 -21.53 -90.57
N PHE A 265 -128.29 -22.50 -89.69
CA PHE A 265 -127.43 -23.69 -89.51
C PHE A 265 -127.29 -24.53 -90.79
N GLN A 266 -128.35 -24.67 -91.59
CA GLN A 266 -128.32 -25.49 -92.83
C GLN A 266 -127.40 -24.91 -93.92
N VAL A 267 -127.20 -23.58 -93.94
CA VAL A 267 -126.35 -22.90 -94.92
C VAL A 267 -124.86 -23.01 -94.55
N GLN A 268 -124.54 -23.09 -93.26
CA GLN A 268 -123.15 -23.08 -92.77
C GLN A 268 -122.42 -24.44 -92.87
N ASP A 269 -123.12 -25.55 -93.05
CA ASP A 269 -122.46 -26.87 -93.20
C ASP A 269 -121.71 -27.01 -94.53
N ASN A 270 -122.33 -26.58 -95.64
CA ASN A 270 -121.73 -26.65 -96.97
C ASN A 270 -120.45 -25.81 -97.11
N MET A 271 -120.33 -24.70 -96.36
CA MET A 271 -119.16 -23.83 -96.43
C MET A 271 -117.93 -24.35 -95.64
N ARG A 272 -118.08 -25.37 -94.78
CA ARG A 272 -116.94 -25.96 -94.03
C ARG A 272 -116.10 -26.90 -94.88
N LYS A 273 -116.73 -27.75 -95.70
CA LYS A 273 -116.06 -28.79 -96.52
C LYS A 273 -115.01 -28.24 -97.49
N HIS A 274 -115.19 -27.02 -98.01
CA HIS A 274 -114.20 -26.37 -98.88
C HIS A 274 -112.98 -25.76 -98.14
N LYS A 275 -113.06 -25.50 -96.83
CA LYS A 275 -111.96 -24.86 -96.07
C LYS A 275 -110.87 -25.84 -95.63
N GLU A 276 -111.16 -27.14 -95.56
CA GLU A 276 -110.19 -28.14 -95.07
C GLU A 276 -109.13 -28.51 -96.12
N SER A 277 -109.50 -28.52 -97.41
CA SER A 277 -108.56 -28.79 -98.52
C SER A 277 -107.40 -27.78 -98.60
N ILE A 278 -107.65 -26.51 -98.26
CA ILE A 278 -106.63 -25.44 -98.33
C ILE A 278 -105.58 -25.55 -97.21
N LYS A 279 -105.95 -26.10 -96.04
CA LYS A 279 -105.01 -26.23 -94.90
C LYS A 279 -103.90 -27.26 -95.14
N LEU A 280 -104.15 -28.31 -95.94
CA LEU A 280 -103.19 -29.41 -96.12
C LEU A 280 -101.94 -28.96 -96.90
N ASN A 281 -102.11 -28.10 -97.91
CA ASN A 281 -101.02 -27.65 -98.78
C ASN A 281 -100.05 -26.66 -98.12
N LEU A 282 -100.50 -25.92 -97.09
CA LEU A 282 -99.66 -24.95 -96.39
C LEU A 282 -98.65 -25.61 -95.44
N ALA A 283 -98.95 -26.81 -94.92
CA ALA A 283 -98.08 -27.50 -93.97
C ALA A 283 -96.77 -28.03 -94.62
N GLY A 284 -96.79 -28.36 -95.92
CA GLY A 284 -95.62 -28.89 -96.63
C GLY A 284 -94.49 -27.88 -96.85
N ILE A 285 -94.82 -26.59 -96.96
CA ILE A 285 -93.85 -25.51 -97.27
C ILE A 285 -92.96 -25.20 -96.06
N GLU A 286 -93.51 -25.29 -94.85
CA GLU A 286 -92.81 -24.89 -93.62
C GLU A 286 -91.74 -25.91 -93.17
N ALA A 287 -91.88 -27.17 -93.58
CA ALA A 287 -90.93 -28.24 -93.27
C ALA A 287 -89.56 -28.04 -93.95
N ILE A 288 -89.53 -27.57 -95.20
CA ILE A 288 -88.31 -27.43 -96.00
C ILE A 288 -87.43 -26.28 -95.48
N LYS A 289 -88.02 -25.15 -95.07
CA LYS A 289 -87.29 -24.03 -94.43
C LYS A 289 -86.49 -24.46 -93.21
N LYS A 290 -87.03 -25.39 -92.41
CA LYS A 290 -86.45 -25.81 -91.13
C LYS A 290 -85.21 -26.70 -91.28
N GLN A 291 -84.96 -27.25 -92.47
CA GLN A 291 -83.76 -28.04 -92.76
C GLN A 291 -82.59 -27.15 -93.21
N ILE A 292 -82.86 -26.07 -93.96
CA ILE A 292 -81.84 -25.12 -94.45
C ILE A 292 -81.11 -24.40 -93.29
N GLY A 293 -81.82 -24.06 -92.22
CA GLY A 293 -81.22 -23.39 -91.06
C GLY A 293 -80.15 -24.21 -90.32
N LYS A 294 -80.26 -25.55 -90.31
CA LYS A 294 -79.33 -26.42 -89.58
C LYS A 294 -77.93 -26.49 -90.20
N GLU A 295 -77.86 -26.43 -91.53
CA GLU A 295 -76.58 -26.42 -92.27
C GLU A 295 -75.82 -25.10 -92.08
N MET A 296 -76.53 -23.96 -91.98
CA MET A 296 -75.91 -22.65 -91.76
C MET A 296 -75.22 -22.52 -90.39
N ASP A 297 -75.80 -23.09 -89.34
CA ASP A 297 -75.22 -23.08 -87.99
C ASP A 297 -74.03 -24.04 -87.83
N LEU A 298 -73.95 -25.08 -88.68
CA LEU A 298 -72.79 -25.97 -88.75
C LEU A 298 -71.59 -25.27 -89.41
N ASN A 299 -71.83 -24.55 -90.50
CA ASN A 299 -70.80 -23.79 -91.22
C ASN A 299 -70.16 -22.69 -90.34
N ARG A 300 -70.97 -21.96 -89.56
CA ARG A 300 -70.47 -20.93 -88.61
C ARG A 300 -69.54 -21.49 -87.53
N LYS A 301 -69.77 -22.72 -87.06
CA LYS A 301 -68.93 -23.36 -86.04
C LYS A 301 -67.56 -23.74 -86.60
N LEU A 302 -67.50 -24.26 -87.82
CA LEU A 302 -66.24 -24.62 -88.48
C LEU A 302 -65.34 -23.41 -88.74
N GLU A 303 -65.88 -22.29 -89.23
CA GLU A 303 -65.07 -21.08 -89.46
C GLU A 303 -64.54 -20.49 -88.14
N SER A 304 -65.31 -20.58 -87.04
CA SER A 304 -64.86 -20.16 -85.69
C SER A 304 -63.76 -21.04 -85.07
N PHE A 305 -63.58 -22.25 -85.59
CA PHE A 305 -62.53 -23.19 -85.17
C PHE A 305 -61.25 -22.96 -85.98
N LYS A 306 -61.41 -22.72 -87.29
CA LYS A 306 -60.34 -22.33 -88.22
C LYS A 306 -59.67 -21.01 -87.84
N GLN A 307 -60.43 -20.00 -87.41
CA GLN A 307 -59.88 -18.73 -86.91
C GLN A 307 -58.97 -18.96 -85.68
N ARG A 308 -59.42 -19.80 -84.74
CA ARG A 308 -58.70 -20.08 -83.48
C ARG A 308 -57.37 -20.81 -83.72
N LEU A 309 -57.37 -21.81 -84.60
CA LEU A 309 -56.15 -22.52 -85.00
C LEU A 309 -55.13 -21.62 -85.71
N ALA A 310 -55.59 -20.58 -86.43
CA ALA A 310 -54.69 -19.59 -87.03
C ALA A 310 -54.07 -18.66 -85.97
N ASP A 311 -54.84 -18.23 -84.97
CA ASP A 311 -54.34 -17.43 -83.86
C ASP A 311 -53.31 -18.21 -83.03
N ASP A 312 -53.59 -19.47 -82.68
CA ASP A 312 -52.69 -20.38 -81.94
C ASP A 312 -51.39 -20.69 -82.71
N MET A 313 -51.46 -20.84 -84.04
CA MET A 313 -50.27 -21.01 -84.87
C MET A 313 -49.40 -19.74 -84.89
N SER A 314 -50.02 -18.55 -84.80
CA SER A 314 -49.32 -17.27 -84.79
C SER A 314 -48.62 -16.94 -83.45
N SER A 315 -49.08 -17.51 -82.33
CA SER A 315 -48.43 -17.39 -81.03
C SER A 315 -47.24 -18.34 -80.91
N LEU A 316 -47.39 -19.63 -81.25
CA LEU A 316 -46.27 -20.58 -81.26
C LEU A 316 -45.11 -20.11 -82.14
N GLN A 317 -45.39 -19.51 -83.30
CA GLN A 317 -44.35 -18.97 -84.19
C GLN A 317 -43.58 -17.80 -83.55
N ARG A 318 -44.23 -17.02 -82.66
CA ARG A 318 -43.63 -15.90 -81.94
C ARG A 318 -42.78 -16.38 -80.76
N ASP A 319 -43.23 -17.41 -80.06
CA ASP A 319 -42.51 -18.00 -78.94
C ASP A 319 -41.24 -18.73 -79.43
N CYS A 320 -41.31 -19.46 -80.56
CA CYS A 320 -40.13 -20.03 -81.21
C CYS A 320 -39.10 -18.99 -81.69
N GLN A 321 -39.51 -17.76 -82.00
CA GLN A 321 -38.57 -16.68 -82.34
C GLN A 321 -37.86 -16.14 -81.10
N GLN A 322 -38.57 -16.01 -79.96
CA GLN A 322 -37.96 -15.57 -78.71
C GLN A 322 -36.92 -16.56 -78.18
N GLU A 323 -37.20 -17.87 -78.24
CA GLU A 323 -36.23 -18.90 -77.81
C GLU A 323 -35.02 -19.05 -78.76
N ASN A 324 -35.12 -18.61 -80.02
CA ASN A 324 -33.96 -18.53 -80.90
C ASN A 324 -33.06 -17.33 -80.55
N GLU A 325 -33.65 -16.19 -80.12
CA GLU A 325 -32.87 -15.05 -79.65
C GLU A 325 -32.17 -15.31 -78.29
N THR A 326 -32.79 -16.09 -77.40
CA THR A 326 -32.16 -16.47 -76.12
C THR A 326 -30.96 -17.39 -76.35
N LEU A 327 -31.10 -18.38 -77.24
CA LEU A 327 -29.98 -19.24 -77.68
C LEU A 327 -28.82 -18.44 -78.28
N PHE A 328 -29.09 -17.49 -79.18
CA PHE A 328 -28.05 -16.68 -79.81
C PHE A 328 -27.27 -15.83 -78.78
N ARG A 329 -27.96 -15.28 -77.77
CA ARG A 329 -27.33 -14.51 -76.68
C ARG A 329 -26.54 -15.39 -75.69
N LEU A 330 -26.92 -16.65 -75.53
CA LEU A 330 -26.18 -17.62 -74.72
C LEU A 330 -24.93 -18.12 -75.43
N GLN A 331 -24.99 -18.29 -76.75
CA GLN A 331 -23.84 -18.69 -77.55
C GLN A 331 -22.78 -17.60 -77.63
N ALA A 332 -23.18 -16.33 -77.84
CA ALA A 332 -22.24 -15.19 -77.79
C ALA A 332 -21.50 -15.07 -76.44
N LYS A 333 -22.15 -15.42 -75.32
CA LYS A 333 -21.53 -15.45 -73.99
C LYS A 333 -20.59 -16.64 -73.77
N LEU A 334 -20.72 -17.71 -74.54
CA LEU A 334 -19.81 -18.85 -74.51
C LEU A 334 -18.51 -18.49 -75.24
N ASP A 335 -18.62 -17.74 -76.33
CA ASP A 335 -17.48 -17.29 -77.15
C ASP A 335 -16.62 -16.20 -76.47
N GLU A 336 -17.14 -15.47 -75.48
CA GLU A 336 -16.38 -14.48 -74.67
C GLU A 336 -15.48 -15.10 -73.58
N LEU A 337 -15.75 -16.34 -73.16
CA LEU A 337 -15.03 -16.97 -72.03
C LEU A 337 -13.54 -17.27 -72.28
N PRO A 338 -13.07 -17.66 -73.48
CA PRO A 338 -11.65 -17.87 -73.76
C PRO A 338 -10.80 -16.61 -73.59
N ASP A 339 -11.32 -15.45 -73.99
CA ASP A 339 -10.61 -14.16 -73.89
C ASP A 339 -10.45 -13.71 -72.43
N PHE A 340 -11.49 -13.88 -71.61
CA PHE A 340 -11.38 -13.66 -70.16
C PHE A 340 -10.39 -14.63 -69.50
N LEU A 341 -10.36 -15.90 -69.91
CA LEU A 341 -9.38 -16.86 -69.40
C LEU A 341 -7.95 -16.39 -69.73
N GLY A 342 -7.72 -16.00 -70.98
CA GLY A 342 -6.43 -15.48 -71.47
C GLY A 342 -5.96 -14.23 -70.71
N SER A 343 -6.86 -13.28 -70.40
CA SER A 343 -6.48 -12.10 -69.60
C SER A 343 -6.13 -12.48 -68.15
N THR A 344 -6.90 -13.36 -67.52
CA THR A 344 -6.62 -13.80 -66.13
C THR A 344 -5.33 -14.62 -66.01
N GLU A 345 -4.95 -15.37 -67.04
CA GLU A 345 -3.68 -16.11 -67.08
C GLU A 345 -2.47 -15.19 -67.34
N ALA A 346 -2.65 -14.10 -68.12
CA ALA A 346 -1.65 -13.05 -68.26
C ALA A 346 -1.42 -12.29 -66.94
N ASP A 347 -2.48 -11.91 -66.23
CA ASP A 347 -2.42 -11.28 -64.90
C ASP A 347 -1.74 -12.19 -63.88
N LEU A 348 -2.02 -13.51 -63.93
CA LEU A 348 -1.35 -14.51 -63.09
C LEU A 348 0.17 -14.55 -63.36
N GLN A 349 0.60 -14.52 -64.62
CA GLN A 349 2.02 -14.48 -64.97
C GLN A 349 2.69 -13.14 -64.60
N GLU A 350 1.97 -12.02 -64.63
CA GLU A 350 2.44 -10.72 -64.11
C GLU A 350 2.69 -10.81 -62.60
N ALA A 351 1.71 -11.32 -61.84
CA ALA A 351 1.81 -11.50 -60.39
C ALA A 351 2.95 -12.47 -59.99
N ILE A 352 3.20 -13.52 -60.76
CA ILE A 352 4.34 -14.44 -60.54
C ILE A 352 5.68 -13.73 -60.82
N ARG A 353 5.76 -12.89 -61.87
CA ARG A 353 6.96 -12.09 -62.16
C ARG A 353 7.26 -11.08 -61.04
N ASP A 354 6.25 -10.37 -60.55
CA ASP A 354 6.38 -9.43 -59.44
C ASP A 354 6.71 -10.14 -58.10
N GLY A 355 6.11 -11.30 -57.83
CA GLY A 355 6.46 -12.14 -56.68
C GLY A 355 7.93 -12.58 -56.70
N ASN A 356 8.45 -12.97 -57.87
CA ASN A 356 9.86 -13.31 -58.05
C ASN A 356 10.79 -12.08 -57.89
N ARG A 357 10.37 -10.88 -58.34
CA ARG A 357 11.11 -9.62 -58.08
C ARG A 357 11.22 -9.36 -56.59
N LEU A 358 10.10 -9.37 -55.87
CA LEU A 358 10.03 -9.16 -54.42
C LEU A 358 10.85 -10.20 -53.65
N PHE A 359 10.81 -11.48 -54.04
CA PHE A 359 11.64 -12.53 -53.44
C PHE A 359 13.14 -12.27 -53.64
N SER A 360 13.53 -11.72 -54.80
CA SER A 360 14.93 -11.30 -55.05
C SER A 360 15.35 -10.09 -54.21
N GLU A 361 14.43 -9.18 -53.90
CA GLU A 361 14.66 -8.02 -53.03
C GLU A 361 14.75 -8.43 -51.56
N ILE A 362 13.89 -9.35 -51.11
CA ILE A 362 13.98 -9.96 -49.77
C ILE A 362 15.34 -10.62 -49.59
N ARG A 363 15.81 -11.45 -50.53
CA ARG A 363 17.17 -12.05 -50.45
C ARG A 363 18.31 -11.02 -50.40
N LYS A 364 18.18 -9.88 -51.09
CA LYS A 364 19.15 -8.76 -51.00
C LYS A 364 19.10 -8.09 -49.63
N LEU A 365 17.90 -7.90 -49.07
CA LEU A 365 17.70 -7.37 -47.73
C LEU A 365 18.25 -8.32 -46.67
N ASP A 366 17.99 -9.62 -46.75
CA ASP A 366 18.55 -10.65 -45.87
C ASP A 366 20.09 -10.63 -45.87
N TYR A 367 20.71 -10.59 -47.05
CA TYR A 367 22.16 -10.47 -47.17
C TYR A 367 22.70 -9.15 -46.57
N SER A 368 21.95 -8.05 -46.70
CA SER A 368 22.30 -6.79 -46.03
C SER A 368 22.14 -6.87 -44.51
N LEU A 369 21.12 -7.57 -44.02
CA LEU A 369 20.83 -7.83 -42.61
C LEU A 369 21.95 -8.66 -41.99
N GLU A 370 22.36 -9.74 -42.64
CA GLU A 370 23.50 -10.58 -42.25
C GLU A 370 24.79 -9.74 -42.12
N LYS A 371 25.04 -8.85 -43.10
CA LYS A 371 26.19 -7.92 -43.07
C LYS A 371 26.09 -6.88 -41.94
N TYR A 372 24.89 -6.41 -41.60
CA TYR A 372 24.67 -5.55 -40.43
C TYR A 372 24.79 -6.31 -39.11
N HIS A 373 24.35 -7.56 -39.04
CA HIS A 373 24.54 -8.46 -37.90
C HIS A 373 26.02 -8.74 -37.66
N GLN A 374 26.80 -9.02 -38.71
CA GLN A 374 28.24 -9.21 -38.60
C GLN A 374 28.97 -7.94 -38.14
N LYS A 375 28.53 -6.75 -38.60
CA LYS A 375 29.02 -5.46 -38.07
C LYS A 375 28.64 -5.28 -36.61
N LYS A 376 27.39 -5.60 -36.24
CA LYS A 376 26.88 -5.53 -34.86
C LYS A 376 27.72 -6.41 -33.92
N PHE A 377 27.96 -7.68 -34.26
CA PHE A 377 28.81 -8.58 -33.48
C PHE A 377 30.22 -8.00 -33.30
N ARG A 378 30.87 -7.49 -34.36
CA ARG A 378 32.19 -6.84 -34.25
C ARG A 378 32.16 -5.61 -33.33
N THR A 379 31.08 -4.81 -33.33
CA THR A 379 30.95 -3.69 -32.40
C THR A 379 30.65 -4.13 -30.97
N GLU A 380 29.87 -5.19 -30.76
CA GLU A 380 29.61 -5.76 -29.43
C GLU A 380 30.87 -6.39 -28.82
N GLU A 381 31.67 -7.07 -29.64
CA GLU A 381 32.97 -7.63 -29.26
C GLU A 381 34.00 -6.53 -28.92
N ALA A 382 34.01 -5.43 -29.70
CA ALA A 382 34.82 -4.24 -29.36
C ALA A 382 34.35 -3.54 -28.08
N ILE A 383 33.03 -3.47 -27.83
CA ILE A 383 32.45 -2.93 -26.59
C ILE A 383 32.80 -3.84 -25.40
N LEU A 384 32.76 -5.16 -25.55
CA LEU A 384 33.16 -6.11 -24.51
C LEU A 384 34.65 -5.96 -24.17
N LYS A 385 35.51 -5.75 -25.18
CA LYS A 385 36.93 -5.49 -24.99
C LYS A 385 37.17 -4.18 -24.24
N LEU A 386 36.51 -3.10 -24.65
CA LEU A 386 36.53 -1.81 -23.93
C LEU A 386 35.94 -1.89 -22.52
N ALA A 387 34.95 -2.75 -22.28
CA ALA A 387 34.39 -2.98 -20.95
C ALA A 387 35.34 -3.80 -20.07
N GLN A 388 36.10 -4.74 -20.65
CA GLN A 388 37.15 -5.49 -19.98
C GLN A 388 38.33 -4.59 -19.60
N ASP A 389 38.74 -3.67 -20.49
CA ASP A 389 39.74 -2.64 -20.20
C ASP A 389 39.24 -1.66 -19.11
N GLN A 390 37.94 -1.33 -19.09
CA GLN A 390 37.33 -0.50 -18.04
C GLN A 390 37.12 -1.23 -16.70
N LEU A 391 37.09 -2.57 -16.68
CA LEU A 391 36.96 -3.37 -15.46
C LEU A 391 38.25 -3.41 -14.62
N VAL A 392 39.39 -3.05 -15.21
CA VAL A 392 40.68 -2.91 -14.49
C VAL A 392 40.73 -1.62 -13.65
N ALA A 393 39.79 -0.68 -13.84
CA ALA A 393 39.69 0.57 -13.08
C ALA A 393 38.58 0.52 -12.01
N ASP A 394 38.98 0.42 -10.74
CA ASP A 394 38.11 0.09 -9.61
C ASP A 394 37.15 1.23 -9.16
N LYS A 395 36.11 0.86 -8.38
CA LYS A 395 35.12 1.67 -7.66
C LYS A 395 34.22 2.65 -8.43
N ALA A 396 34.72 3.38 -9.43
CA ALA A 396 33.90 4.32 -10.22
C ALA A 396 32.86 3.60 -11.10
N THR A 397 33.13 2.33 -11.44
CA THR A 397 32.31 1.46 -12.27
C THR A 397 30.98 1.07 -11.62
N ALA A 398 30.95 0.79 -10.30
CA ALA A 398 29.72 0.37 -9.62
C ALA A 398 28.60 1.44 -9.66
N TYR A 399 28.96 2.72 -9.42
CA TYR A 399 28.00 3.83 -9.54
C TYR A 399 27.57 4.07 -10.99
N ARG A 400 28.52 4.01 -11.94
CA ARG A 400 28.22 4.13 -13.38
C ARG A 400 27.35 2.99 -13.90
N LEU A 401 27.53 1.76 -13.41
CA LEU A 401 26.68 0.61 -13.74
C LEU A 401 25.26 0.79 -13.19
N LYS A 402 25.10 1.30 -11.96
CA LYS A 402 23.79 1.65 -11.40
C LYS A 402 23.09 2.77 -12.19
N LEU A 403 23.85 3.74 -12.69
CA LEU A 403 23.36 4.82 -13.55
C LEU A 403 23.00 4.31 -14.96
N LEU A 404 23.82 3.42 -15.53
CA LEU A 404 23.61 2.78 -16.82
C LEU A 404 22.37 1.88 -16.81
N ASN A 405 22.20 1.05 -15.78
CA ASN A 405 21.01 0.22 -15.60
C ASN A 405 19.74 1.08 -15.48
N LYS A 406 19.76 2.16 -14.68
CA LYS A 406 18.63 3.12 -14.64
C LYS A 406 18.37 3.81 -15.98
N SER A 407 19.41 4.10 -16.76
CA SER A 407 19.29 4.69 -18.10
C SER A 407 18.71 3.68 -19.10
N GLN A 408 19.15 2.42 -19.05
CA GLN A 408 18.70 1.33 -19.90
C GLN A 408 17.25 0.91 -19.59
N GLU A 409 16.86 0.93 -18.32
CA GLU A 409 15.48 0.70 -17.88
C GLU A 409 14.55 1.84 -18.30
N ARG A 410 15.00 3.11 -18.17
CA ARG A 410 14.30 4.27 -18.75
C ARG A 410 14.17 4.13 -20.27
N ARG A 411 15.23 3.75 -20.98
CA ARG A 411 15.18 3.54 -22.44
C ARG A 411 14.21 2.43 -22.81
N ARG A 412 14.25 1.28 -22.12
CA ARG A 412 13.31 0.17 -22.34
C ARG A 412 11.86 0.56 -22.08
N ASN A 413 11.58 1.39 -21.08
CA ASN A 413 10.24 1.93 -20.82
C ASN A 413 9.80 2.93 -21.90
N ILE A 414 10.72 3.76 -22.41
CA ILE A 414 10.47 4.65 -23.55
C ILE A 414 10.22 3.81 -24.82
N ASP A 415 11.05 2.82 -25.12
CA ASP A 415 10.90 1.91 -26.26
C ASP A 415 9.56 1.13 -26.21
N LEU A 416 9.15 0.67 -25.02
CA LEU A 416 7.83 0.05 -24.78
C LEU A 416 6.68 1.06 -24.97
N SER A 417 6.86 2.31 -24.56
CA SER A 417 5.85 3.36 -24.78
C SER A 417 5.76 3.76 -26.25
N PHE A 418 6.89 3.86 -26.94
CA PHE A 418 6.99 4.16 -28.37
C PHE A 418 6.36 3.04 -29.20
N SER A 419 6.65 1.77 -28.88
CA SER A 419 6.02 0.61 -29.54
C SER A 419 4.50 0.59 -29.33
N LYS A 420 4.00 0.96 -28.14
CA LYS A 420 2.55 1.14 -27.90
C LYS A 420 1.96 2.28 -28.73
N VAL A 421 2.59 3.45 -28.76
CA VAL A 421 2.15 4.60 -29.55
C VAL A 421 2.20 4.31 -31.05
N GLN A 422 3.22 3.60 -31.53
CA GLN A 422 3.36 3.18 -32.92
C GLN A 422 2.31 2.14 -33.31
N SER A 423 1.96 1.22 -32.41
CA SER A 423 0.85 0.27 -32.61
C SER A 423 -0.53 0.96 -32.60
N GLN A 424 -0.73 1.95 -31.71
CA GLN A 424 -1.92 2.80 -31.71
C GLN A 424 -2.03 3.62 -33.00
N LEU A 425 -0.93 4.23 -33.46
CA LEU A 425 -0.85 4.97 -34.71
C LEU A 425 -1.18 4.06 -35.91
N ALA A 426 -0.62 2.84 -35.96
CA ALA A 426 -0.93 1.87 -37.00
C ALA A 426 -2.42 1.46 -37.00
N SER A 427 -3.04 1.28 -35.83
CA SER A 427 -4.49 1.05 -35.70
C SER A 427 -5.29 2.25 -36.20
N SER A 428 -4.92 3.47 -35.80
CA SER A 428 -5.60 4.70 -36.24
C SER A 428 -5.46 4.93 -37.75
N MET A 429 -4.28 4.65 -38.34
CA MET A 429 -4.08 4.71 -39.79
C MET A 429 -4.92 3.67 -40.53
N LEU A 430 -5.01 2.44 -39.99
CA LEU A 430 -5.88 1.41 -40.55
C LEU A 430 -7.36 1.82 -40.50
N ASP A 431 -7.80 2.45 -39.41
CA ASP A 431 -9.18 2.93 -39.28
C ASP A 431 -9.46 4.15 -40.18
N VAL A 432 -8.47 5.04 -40.39
CA VAL A 432 -8.54 6.10 -41.41
C VAL A 432 -8.65 5.51 -42.83
N GLU A 433 -7.91 4.45 -43.16
CA GLU A 433 -8.03 3.81 -44.48
C GLU A 433 -9.33 3.02 -44.65
N LYS A 434 -9.87 2.39 -43.60
CA LYS A 434 -11.24 1.83 -43.62
C LYS A 434 -12.28 2.92 -43.89
N LEU A 435 -12.15 4.07 -43.23
CA LEU A 435 -13.04 5.22 -43.44
C LEU A 435 -12.90 5.80 -44.85
N ARG A 436 -11.67 5.95 -45.38
CA ARG A 436 -11.41 6.34 -46.78
C ARG A 436 -12.04 5.36 -47.77
N SER A 437 -11.89 4.05 -47.55
CA SER A 437 -12.54 3.02 -48.39
C SER A 437 -14.06 3.10 -48.34
N SER A 438 -14.63 3.36 -47.16
CA SER A 438 -16.07 3.59 -47.00
C SER A 438 -16.52 4.84 -47.77
N VAL A 439 -15.84 5.97 -47.60
CA VAL A 439 -16.13 7.23 -48.32
C VAL A 439 -16.01 7.06 -49.83
N LEU A 440 -15.01 6.32 -50.32
CA LEU A 440 -14.86 6.03 -51.75
C LEU A 440 -16.05 5.21 -52.29
N LYS A 441 -16.48 4.17 -51.55
CA LYS A 441 -17.66 3.35 -51.89
C LYS A 441 -18.96 4.16 -51.86
N THR A 442 -19.14 5.04 -50.88
CA THR A 442 -20.29 5.95 -50.83
C THR A 442 -20.25 6.94 -51.99
N LYS A 443 -19.07 7.44 -52.37
CA LYS A 443 -18.92 8.36 -53.51
C LYS A 443 -19.28 7.68 -54.83
N THR A 444 -18.77 6.48 -55.12
CA THR A 444 -19.13 5.74 -56.35
C THR A 444 -20.61 5.35 -56.39
N GLN A 445 -21.23 5.01 -55.25
CA GLN A 445 -22.68 4.84 -55.16
C GLN A 445 -23.45 6.14 -55.45
N ASN A 446 -22.96 7.28 -54.96
CA ASN A 446 -23.58 8.57 -55.21
C ASN A 446 -23.45 8.97 -56.68
N ASP A 447 -22.28 8.76 -57.30
CA ASP A 447 -22.05 9.00 -58.73
C ASP A 447 -22.99 8.15 -59.62
N LEU A 448 -23.20 6.87 -59.27
CA LEU A 448 -24.18 5.99 -59.93
C LEU A 448 -25.63 6.48 -59.76
N ILE A 449 -26.00 6.98 -58.57
CA ILE A 449 -27.33 7.57 -58.32
C ILE A 449 -27.50 8.86 -59.12
N THR A 450 -26.48 9.73 -59.18
CA THR A 450 -26.49 10.95 -60.00
C THR A 450 -26.60 10.63 -61.49
N GLN A 451 -25.90 9.60 -61.97
CA GLN A 451 -26.00 9.17 -63.38
C GLN A 451 -27.40 8.61 -63.70
N SER A 452 -28.01 7.86 -62.78
CA SER A 452 -29.40 7.38 -62.88
C SER A 452 -30.42 8.53 -62.86
N LEU A 453 -30.20 9.54 -62.00
CA LEU A 453 -31.01 10.75 -61.93
C LEU A 453 -30.95 11.53 -63.25
N ASN A 454 -29.75 11.77 -63.78
CA ASN A 454 -29.56 12.45 -65.07
C ASN A 454 -30.22 11.70 -66.24
N GLN A 455 -30.20 10.36 -66.24
CA GLN A 455 -30.94 9.54 -67.21
C GLN A 455 -32.46 9.67 -67.04
N SER A 456 -32.95 9.81 -65.80
CA SER A 456 -34.37 10.04 -65.51
C SER A 456 -34.82 11.45 -65.93
N GLU A 457 -34.00 12.47 -65.67
CA GLU A 457 -34.24 13.85 -66.12
C GLU A 457 -34.23 13.95 -67.65
N PHE A 458 -33.30 13.27 -68.33
CA PHE A 458 -33.29 13.20 -69.80
C PHE A 458 -34.58 12.55 -70.34
N LYS A 459 -35.03 11.44 -69.74
CA LYS A 459 -36.31 10.80 -70.08
C LYS A 459 -37.51 11.73 -69.83
N SER A 460 -37.52 12.43 -68.69
CA SER A 460 -38.55 13.41 -68.34
C SER A 460 -38.60 14.55 -69.38
N SER A 461 -37.44 15.11 -69.75
CA SER A 461 -37.31 16.13 -70.79
C SER A 461 -37.82 15.62 -72.14
N THR A 462 -37.48 14.39 -72.56
CA THR A 462 -38.03 13.81 -73.81
C THR A 462 -39.55 13.71 -73.77
N LEU A 463 -40.14 13.21 -72.68
CA LEU A 463 -41.60 13.15 -72.50
C LEU A 463 -42.25 14.53 -72.48
N GLU A 464 -41.59 15.54 -71.91
CA GLU A 464 -42.06 16.92 -71.92
C GLU A 464 -42.04 17.52 -73.34
N THR A 465 -41.03 17.19 -74.17
CA THR A 465 -41.03 17.58 -75.59
C THR A 465 -42.09 16.85 -76.40
N GLU A 466 -42.42 15.60 -76.08
CA GLU A 466 -43.51 14.86 -76.71
C GLU A 466 -44.88 15.41 -76.30
N LEU A 467 -45.07 15.76 -75.03
CA LEU A 467 -46.27 16.47 -74.56
C LEU A 467 -46.44 17.81 -75.29
N LYS A 468 -45.38 18.61 -75.44
CA LYS A 468 -45.41 19.85 -76.24
C LYS A 468 -45.82 19.58 -77.70
N LYS A 469 -45.25 18.56 -78.35
CA LYS A 469 -45.65 18.15 -79.73
C LYS A 469 -47.12 17.71 -79.81
N MET A 470 -47.63 17.00 -78.81
CA MET A 470 -49.03 16.57 -78.77
C MET A 470 -49.98 17.75 -78.50
N HIS A 471 -49.58 18.71 -77.66
CA HIS A 471 -50.32 19.95 -77.42
C HIS A 471 -50.48 20.76 -78.71
N SER A 472 -49.41 20.96 -79.47
CA SER A 472 -49.47 21.63 -80.79
C SER A 472 -50.39 20.90 -81.78
N LYS A 473 -50.40 19.56 -81.78
CA LYS A 473 -51.33 18.77 -82.63
C LYS A 473 -52.80 18.95 -82.23
N ILE A 474 -53.09 19.09 -80.93
CA ILE A 474 -54.44 19.37 -80.43
C ILE A 474 -54.89 20.78 -80.85
N GLU A 475 -54.01 21.78 -80.69
CA GLU A 475 -54.31 23.17 -81.07
C GLU A 475 -54.61 23.32 -82.58
N VAL A 476 -53.85 22.62 -83.44
CA VAL A 476 -54.12 22.55 -84.88
C VAL A 476 -55.48 21.90 -85.19
N LYS A 477 -55.88 20.86 -84.44
CA LYS A 477 -57.20 20.22 -84.60
C LYS A 477 -58.35 21.12 -84.12
N MET A 478 -58.19 21.85 -83.02
CA MET A 478 -59.20 22.83 -82.57
C MET A 478 -59.41 23.92 -83.62
N LYS A 479 -58.32 24.49 -84.16
CA LYS A 479 -58.35 25.48 -85.26
C LYS A 479 -58.88 24.90 -86.59
N LEU A 480 -59.09 23.59 -86.72
CA LEU A 480 -59.78 22.97 -87.85
C LEU A 480 -61.28 22.81 -87.58
N PHE A 481 -61.63 22.40 -86.35
CA PHE A 481 -63.01 22.23 -85.91
C PHE A 481 -63.79 23.55 -85.98
N GLU A 482 -63.18 24.64 -85.51
CA GLU A 482 -63.74 26.00 -85.55
C GLU A 482 -64.05 26.47 -86.99
N ARG A 483 -63.20 26.12 -87.96
CA ARG A 483 -63.43 26.38 -89.40
C ARG A 483 -64.53 25.52 -90.02
N LEU A 484 -64.81 24.33 -89.46
CA LEU A 484 -65.91 23.47 -89.92
C LEU A 484 -67.25 23.93 -89.32
N SER A 485 -67.28 24.33 -88.05
CA SER A 485 -68.46 24.94 -87.41
C SER A 485 -68.93 26.20 -88.15
N ASN A 486 -68.00 27.10 -88.49
CA ASN A 486 -68.32 28.31 -89.28
C ASN A 486 -68.82 28.02 -90.71
N LYS A 487 -68.58 26.82 -91.26
CA LYS A 487 -69.19 26.40 -92.55
C LYS A 487 -70.61 25.87 -92.39
N ILE A 488 -70.92 25.21 -91.28
CA ILE A 488 -72.27 24.69 -91.00
C ILE A 488 -73.23 25.85 -90.70
N GLU A 489 -72.81 26.83 -89.89
CA GLU A 489 -73.65 27.98 -89.54
C GLU A 489 -73.99 28.86 -90.75
N ASN A 490 -73.10 28.95 -91.74
CA ASN A 490 -73.35 29.67 -93.00
C ASN A 490 -74.31 28.93 -93.95
N MET A 491 -74.46 27.61 -93.85
CA MET A 491 -75.48 26.88 -94.64
C MET A 491 -76.87 26.93 -93.99
N GLN A 492 -76.97 27.04 -92.66
CA GLN A 492 -78.24 27.18 -91.96
C GLN A 492 -78.91 28.56 -92.13
N LYS A 493 -78.17 29.60 -92.55
CA LYS A 493 -78.72 30.95 -92.81
C LYS A 493 -79.34 31.13 -94.20
N LEU A 494 -79.29 30.13 -95.08
CA LEU A 494 -79.76 30.22 -96.47
C LEU A 494 -81.09 29.51 -96.80
N PHE A 495 -81.67 28.76 -95.85
CA PHE A 495 -83.01 28.17 -95.99
C PHE A 495 -83.90 28.61 -94.84
N GLY A 496 -84.77 29.60 -95.11
CA GLY A 496 -85.83 29.99 -94.19
C GLY A 496 -87.06 29.09 -94.36
N GLU A 497 -87.52 28.46 -93.27
CA GLU A 497 -88.81 27.75 -93.26
C GLU A 497 -89.98 28.74 -93.22
N ALA A 498 -90.85 28.70 -94.23
CA ALA A 498 -92.19 29.26 -94.15
C ALA A 498 -93.19 28.35 -94.88
N SER A 499 -94.37 28.21 -94.28
CA SER A 499 -95.59 27.50 -94.74
C SER A 499 -95.56 25.96 -94.79
N GLY A 500 -96.55 25.35 -94.12
CA GLY A 500 -96.85 23.92 -94.03
C GLY A 500 -98.21 23.69 -93.35
N SER A 501 -98.88 22.58 -93.66
CA SER A 501 -100.33 22.32 -93.45
C SER A 501 -100.72 21.93 -92.01
N PRO A 502 -102.00 22.00 -91.56
CA PRO A 502 -102.41 21.55 -90.22
C PRO A 502 -102.04 20.11 -89.83
N THR A 503 -101.89 19.20 -90.81
CA THR A 503 -101.37 17.83 -90.57
C THR A 503 -99.89 17.85 -90.17
N GLU A 504 -99.14 18.79 -90.73
CA GLU A 504 -97.72 19.05 -90.51
C GLU A 504 -97.46 19.64 -89.11
N LEU A 505 -98.41 20.41 -88.56
CA LEU A 505 -98.37 20.83 -87.14
C LEU A 505 -98.50 19.63 -86.18
N LYS A 506 -99.31 18.63 -86.52
CA LYS A 506 -99.45 17.41 -85.70
C LYS A 506 -98.20 16.53 -85.79
N ILE A 507 -97.57 16.45 -86.97
CA ILE A 507 -96.25 15.83 -87.16
C ILE A 507 -95.19 16.59 -86.36
N LYS A 508 -95.05 17.92 -86.52
CA LYS A 508 -94.12 18.75 -85.75
C LYS A 508 -94.35 18.69 -84.23
N GLN A 509 -95.56 18.39 -83.75
CA GLN A 509 -95.84 18.19 -82.33
C GLN A 509 -95.42 16.79 -81.83
N ILE A 510 -95.59 15.75 -82.66
CA ILE A 510 -95.04 14.41 -82.38
C ILE A 510 -93.51 14.42 -82.47
N GLU A 511 -92.93 15.08 -83.47
CA GLU A 511 -91.48 15.30 -83.58
C GLU A 511 -90.93 16.08 -82.39
N LYS A 512 -91.61 17.13 -81.91
CA LYS A 512 -91.21 17.80 -80.65
C LYS A 512 -91.28 16.87 -79.43
N SER A 513 -92.27 15.98 -79.36
CA SER A 513 -92.36 14.97 -78.29
C SER A 513 -91.23 13.93 -78.37
N ILE A 514 -90.91 13.48 -79.58
CA ILE A 514 -89.76 12.59 -79.85
C ILE A 514 -88.46 13.30 -79.49
N HIS A 515 -88.26 14.55 -79.91
CA HIS A 515 -87.04 15.30 -79.67
C HIS A 515 -86.86 15.67 -78.18
N ALA A 516 -87.95 15.90 -77.44
CA ALA A 516 -87.92 16.01 -75.98
C ALA A 516 -87.52 14.67 -75.32
N GLY A 517 -88.05 13.55 -75.82
CA GLY A 517 -87.62 12.20 -75.40
C GLY A 517 -86.14 11.92 -75.73
N GLU A 518 -85.66 12.30 -76.91
CA GLU A 518 -84.25 12.19 -77.31
C GLU A 518 -83.33 13.09 -76.48
N LEU A 519 -83.81 14.24 -76.00
CA LEU A 519 -83.09 15.11 -75.08
C LEU A 519 -82.97 14.44 -73.71
N GLN A 520 -84.08 13.93 -73.15
CA GLN A 520 -84.08 13.17 -71.91
C GLN A 520 -83.20 11.91 -71.99
N ILE A 521 -83.21 11.20 -73.12
CA ILE A 521 -82.31 10.06 -73.36
C ILE A 521 -80.85 10.52 -73.36
N ARG A 522 -80.52 11.66 -73.97
CA ARG A 522 -79.15 12.23 -73.93
C ARG A 522 -78.74 12.68 -72.53
N GLU A 523 -79.64 13.26 -71.75
CA GLU A 523 -79.41 13.62 -70.34
C GLU A 523 -79.17 12.37 -69.47
N HIS A 524 -79.98 11.33 -69.63
CA HIS A 524 -79.77 10.04 -68.94
C HIS A 524 -78.48 9.35 -69.40
N GLN A 525 -78.10 9.44 -70.67
CA GLN A 525 -76.80 8.94 -71.16
C GLN A 525 -75.62 9.71 -70.55
N GLN A 526 -75.70 11.05 -70.46
CA GLN A 526 -74.68 11.86 -69.79
C GLN A 526 -74.59 11.54 -68.29
N PHE A 527 -75.73 11.40 -67.61
CA PHE A 527 -75.78 10.99 -66.21
C PHE A 527 -75.18 9.59 -66.00
N TRP A 528 -75.49 8.63 -66.89
CA TRP A 528 -74.90 7.29 -66.85
C TRP A 528 -73.39 7.30 -67.08
N ILE A 529 -72.89 8.10 -68.04
CA ILE A 529 -71.43 8.28 -68.27
C ILE A 529 -70.77 8.95 -67.05
N MET A 530 -71.42 9.92 -66.40
CA MET A 530 -70.93 10.54 -65.18
C MET A 530 -70.83 9.50 -64.05
N LEU A 531 -71.86 8.68 -63.86
CA LEU A 531 -71.90 7.63 -62.85
C LEU A 531 -70.86 6.53 -63.12
N GLN A 532 -70.68 6.14 -64.40
CA GLN A 532 -69.66 5.21 -64.85
C GLN A 532 -68.25 5.75 -64.58
N ASN A 533 -67.97 7.01 -64.92
CA ASN A 533 -66.68 7.66 -64.61
C ASN A 533 -66.46 7.77 -63.09
N HIS A 534 -67.51 8.07 -62.31
CA HIS A 534 -67.41 8.08 -60.85
C HIS A 534 -67.05 6.69 -60.30
N PHE A 535 -67.69 5.63 -60.80
CA PHE A 535 -67.40 4.25 -60.42
C PHE A 535 -65.98 3.82 -60.83
N VAL A 536 -65.52 4.17 -62.03
CA VAL A 536 -64.14 3.92 -62.48
C VAL A 536 -63.14 4.65 -61.58
N ASN A 537 -63.36 5.92 -61.28
CA ASN A 537 -62.52 6.71 -60.37
C ASN A 537 -62.50 6.14 -58.95
N LEU A 538 -63.63 5.64 -58.42
CA LEU A 538 -63.69 4.96 -57.12
C LEU A 538 -62.95 3.61 -57.16
N SER A 539 -63.09 2.83 -58.25
CA SER A 539 -62.39 1.56 -58.44
C SER A 539 -60.87 1.77 -58.52
N GLN A 540 -60.42 2.83 -59.19
CA GLN A 540 -59.01 3.20 -59.30
C GLN A 540 -58.47 3.69 -57.94
N LYS A 541 -59.17 4.58 -57.23
CA LYS A 541 -58.83 4.96 -55.85
C LYS A 541 -58.73 3.76 -54.90
N ARG A 542 -59.65 2.79 -55.00
CA ARG A 542 -59.60 1.54 -54.24
C ARG A 542 -58.35 0.73 -54.58
N ASN A 543 -57.96 0.67 -55.85
CA ASN A 543 -56.76 -0.02 -56.30
C ASN A 543 -55.47 0.67 -55.81
N ASP A 544 -55.43 1.99 -55.85
CA ASP A 544 -54.31 2.79 -55.35
C ASP A 544 -54.15 2.63 -53.83
N GLN A 545 -55.26 2.70 -53.07
CA GLN A 545 -55.27 2.39 -51.64
C GLN A 545 -54.83 0.95 -51.34
N LEU A 546 -55.22 -0.03 -52.17
CA LEU A 546 -54.76 -1.42 -52.03
C LEU A 546 -53.24 -1.52 -52.24
N ASN A 547 -52.69 -0.80 -53.22
CA ASN A 547 -51.25 -0.73 -53.47
C ASN A 547 -50.50 -0.05 -52.31
N GLU A 548 -51.00 1.06 -51.77
CA GLU A 548 -50.45 1.71 -50.57
C GLU A 548 -50.46 0.76 -49.35
N ILE A 549 -51.54 0.00 -49.15
CA ILE A 549 -51.62 -1.03 -48.10
C ILE A 549 -50.58 -2.14 -48.32
N GLN A 550 -50.32 -2.55 -49.57
CA GLN A 550 -49.25 -3.53 -49.85
C GLN A 550 -47.84 -2.95 -49.62
N VAL A 551 -47.59 -1.70 -50.02
CA VAL A 551 -46.30 -1.01 -49.82
C VAL A 551 -46.03 -0.82 -48.33
N THR A 552 -47.00 -0.31 -47.56
CA THR A 552 -46.87 -0.13 -46.11
C THR A 552 -46.71 -1.46 -45.37
N ARG A 553 -47.38 -2.54 -45.80
CA ARG A 553 -47.12 -3.91 -45.28
C ARG A 553 -45.68 -4.38 -45.54
N LYS A 554 -45.14 -4.15 -46.74
CA LYS A 554 -43.74 -4.46 -47.07
C LYS A 554 -42.76 -3.63 -46.22
N GLN A 555 -42.99 -2.33 -46.08
CA GLN A 555 -42.21 -1.43 -45.22
C GLN A 555 -42.25 -1.88 -43.75
N LEU A 556 -43.43 -2.21 -43.21
CA LEU A 556 -43.58 -2.72 -41.85
C LEU A 556 -42.82 -4.04 -41.63
N SER A 557 -42.81 -4.94 -42.63
CA SER A 557 -42.02 -6.18 -42.57
C SER A 557 -40.52 -5.89 -42.51
N ILE A 558 -40.02 -4.97 -43.36
CA ILE A 558 -38.62 -4.53 -43.35
C ILE A 558 -38.25 -3.86 -42.02
N ILE A 559 -39.12 -3.03 -41.46
CA ILE A 559 -38.90 -2.37 -40.15
C ILE A 559 -38.86 -3.42 -39.03
N LYS A 560 -39.76 -4.40 -39.01
CA LYS A 560 -39.73 -5.51 -38.05
C LYS A 560 -38.44 -6.33 -38.14
N GLN A 561 -37.98 -6.63 -39.36
CA GLN A 561 -36.72 -7.36 -39.56
C GLN A 561 -35.50 -6.53 -39.13
N LYS A 562 -35.50 -5.22 -39.38
CA LYS A 562 -34.47 -4.30 -38.88
C LYS A 562 -34.48 -4.20 -37.35
N SER A 563 -35.65 -4.12 -36.71
CA SER A 563 -35.79 -4.17 -35.24
C SER A 563 -35.16 -5.44 -34.70
N LEU A 564 -35.58 -6.61 -35.18
CA LEU A 564 -35.06 -7.91 -34.74
C LEU A 564 -33.53 -7.99 -34.87
N LYS A 565 -32.95 -7.45 -35.96
CA LYS A 565 -31.50 -7.41 -36.14
C LYS A 565 -30.80 -6.48 -35.14
N ILE A 566 -31.39 -5.31 -34.86
CA ILE A 566 -30.89 -4.38 -33.83
C ILE A 566 -31.00 -5.02 -32.43
N ASP A 567 -32.11 -5.69 -32.14
CA ASP A 567 -32.33 -6.39 -30.86
C ASP A 567 -31.29 -7.51 -30.65
N GLN A 568 -30.97 -8.27 -31.69
CA GLN A 568 -29.89 -9.28 -31.69
C GLN A 568 -28.50 -8.65 -31.53
N GLU A 569 -28.21 -7.55 -32.25
CA GLU A 569 -26.93 -6.83 -32.11
C GLU A 569 -26.78 -6.20 -30.71
N LEU A 570 -27.88 -5.74 -30.11
CA LEU A 570 -27.95 -5.25 -28.74
C LEU A 570 -27.67 -6.37 -27.73
N GLU A 571 -28.32 -7.53 -27.85
CA GLU A 571 -28.10 -8.68 -26.96
C GLU A 571 -26.64 -9.17 -27.03
N ILE A 572 -26.06 -9.23 -28.23
CA ILE A 572 -24.63 -9.56 -28.42
C ILE A 572 -23.74 -8.50 -27.75
N SER A 573 -24.10 -7.22 -27.84
CA SER A 573 -23.36 -6.12 -27.20
C SER A 573 -23.47 -6.15 -25.67
N GLU A 574 -24.66 -6.44 -25.13
CA GLU A 574 -24.86 -6.63 -23.69
C GLU A 574 -24.08 -7.81 -23.16
N ASN A 575 -24.05 -8.94 -23.88
CA ASN A 575 -23.29 -10.12 -23.46
C ASN A 575 -21.78 -9.84 -23.46
N LYS A 576 -21.25 -9.16 -24.50
CA LYS A 576 -19.88 -8.62 -24.49
C LYS A 576 -19.62 -7.67 -23.33
N THR A 577 -20.61 -6.84 -22.95
CA THR A 577 -20.50 -5.92 -21.81
C THR A 577 -20.46 -6.68 -20.48
N LYS A 578 -21.27 -7.73 -20.33
CA LYS A 578 -21.25 -8.63 -19.16
C LYS A 578 -19.89 -9.34 -19.05
N ASP A 579 -19.36 -9.86 -20.15
CA ASP A 579 -18.02 -10.48 -20.20
C ASP A 579 -16.91 -9.48 -19.84
N LEU A 580 -16.95 -8.27 -20.38
CA LEU A 580 -16.01 -7.19 -20.03
C LEU A 580 -16.11 -6.82 -18.55
N CYS A 581 -17.31 -6.70 -17.97
CA CYS A 581 -17.49 -6.48 -16.54
C CYS A 581 -16.91 -7.62 -15.69
N MET A 582 -17.08 -8.88 -16.12
CA MET A 582 -16.47 -10.04 -15.46
C MET A 582 -14.93 -10.02 -15.55
N TYR A 583 -14.37 -9.63 -16.70
CA TYR A 583 -12.92 -9.46 -16.85
C TYR A 583 -12.38 -8.31 -16.02
N ILE A 584 -13.05 -7.15 -16.01
CA ILE A 584 -12.71 -6.01 -15.16
C ILE A 584 -12.70 -6.45 -13.70
N HIS A 585 -13.76 -7.09 -13.21
CA HIS A 585 -13.81 -7.58 -11.82
C HIS A 585 -12.67 -8.57 -11.51
N LYS A 586 -12.41 -9.54 -12.39
CA LYS A 586 -11.29 -10.49 -12.27
C LYS A 586 -9.92 -9.79 -12.23
N TYR A 587 -9.71 -8.76 -13.03
CA TYR A 587 -8.47 -8.00 -13.03
C TYR A 587 -8.35 -7.06 -11.82
N THR A 588 -9.45 -6.47 -11.35
CA THR A 588 -9.50 -5.68 -10.11
C THR A 588 -9.15 -6.54 -8.91
N SER A 589 -9.76 -7.72 -8.73
CA SER A 589 -9.38 -8.64 -7.64
C SER A 589 -7.94 -9.16 -7.76
N LYS A 590 -7.42 -9.30 -8.99
CA LYS A 590 -6.00 -9.64 -9.20
C LYS A 590 -5.06 -8.48 -8.85
N LEU A 591 -5.47 -7.23 -9.10
CA LEU A 591 -4.76 -6.02 -8.68
C LEU A 591 -4.79 -5.84 -7.15
N GLU A 592 -5.94 -6.08 -6.51
CA GLU A 592 -6.08 -6.09 -5.05
C GLU A 592 -5.14 -7.11 -4.41
N LEU A 593 -5.15 -8.36 -4.89
CA LEU A 593 -4.22 -9.42 -4.46
C LEU A 593 -2.74 -9.08 -4.72
N LEU A 594 -2.43 -8.36 -5.80
CA LEU A 594 -1.07 -7.92 -6.09
C LEU A 594 -0.65 -6.78 -5.15
N ASN A 595 -1.53 -5.82 -4.91
CA ASN A 595 -1.33 -4.71 -3.98
C ASN A 595 -1.15 -5.22 -2.54
N GLU A 596 -1.95 -6.20 -2.10
CA GLU A 596 -1.79 -6.84 -0.79
C GLU A 596 -0.43 -7.55 -0.67
N LYS A 597 0.02 -8.24 -1.72
CA LYS A 597 1.36 -8.85 -1.76
C LYS A 597 2.49 -7.82 -1.78
N MET A 598 2.33 -6.72 -2.51
CA MET A 598 3.29 -5.61 -2.54
C MET A 598 3.36 -4.90 -1.18
N TYR A 599 2.22 -4.71 -0.51
CA TYR A 599 2.13 -4.13 0.82
C TYR A 599 2.79 -5.04 1.88
N LYS A 600 2.51 -6.34 1.86
CA LYS A 600 3.18 -7.33 2.72
C LYS A 600 4.69 -7.39 2.46
N LYS A 601 5.14 -7.34 1.21
CA LYS A 601 6.57 -7.25 0.86
C LYS A 601 7.20 -5.95 1.33
N ARG A 602 6.49 -4.82 1.27
CA ARG A 602 6.97 -3.54 1.79
C ARG A 602 7.15 -3.62 3.31
N ILE A 603 6.13 -4.04 4.06
CA ILE A 603 6.25 -4.21 5.52
C ILE A 603 7.42 -5.13 5.88
N HIS A 604 7.60 -6.24 5.15
CA HIS A 604 8.71 -7.15 5.40
C HIS A 604 10.08 -6.49 5.12
N HIS A 605 10.22 -5.75 4.03
CA HIS A 605 11.43 -4.98 3.72
C HIS A 605 11.68 -3.88 4.76
N ASP A 606 10.66 -3.11 5.13
CA ASP A 606 10.76 -2.05 6.14
C ASP A 606 11.20 -2.66 7.50
N MET A 607 10.74 -3.87 7.83
CA MET A 607 11.16 -4.63 9.02
C MET A 607 12.62 -5.11 8.90
N GLU A 608 13.01 -5.74 7.78
CA GLU A 608 14.40 -6.15 7.49
C GLU A 608 15.37 -4.96 7.50
N GLU A 609 14.94 -3.79 7.03
CA GLU A 609 15.70 -2.54 7.03
C GLU A 609 15.89 -2.03 8.48
N THR A 610 14.85 -2.07 9.32
CA THR A 610 15.00 -1.73 10.75
C THR A 610 15.82 -2.75 11.55
N GLU A 611 15.76 -4.04 11.21
CA GLU A 611 16.61 -5.08 11.80
C GLU A 611 18.08 -4.84 11.41
N PHE A 612 18.35 -4.55 10.14
CA PHE A 612 19.70 -4.20 9.66
C PHE A 612 20.25 -2.91 10.28
N GLU A 613 19.43 -1.86 10.42
CA GLU A 613 19.83 -0.63 11.13
C GLU A 613 20.16 -0.91 12.61
N HIS A 614 19.42 -1.81 13.26
CA HIS A 614 19.69 -2.23 14.64
C HIS A 614 21.00 -3.02 14.74
N GLU A 615 21.21 -4.04 13.89
CA GLU A 615 22.45 -4.81 13.81
C GLU A 615 23.66 -3.90 13.52
N GLN A 616 23.53 -2.97 12.57
CA GLN A 616 24.60 -2.01 12.25
C GLN A 616 24.92 -1.10 13.45
N THR A 617 23.90 -0.67 14.20
CA THR A 617 24.08 0.14 15.41
C THR A 617 24.77 -0.67 16.52
N GLU A 618 24.37 -1.93 16.72
CA GLU A 618 24.98 -2.82 17.71
C GLU A 618 26.45 -3.14 17.36
N LEU A 619 26.75 -3.42 16.09
CA LEU A 619 28.12 -3.62 15.60
C LEU A 619 28.97 -2.36 15.73
N SER A 620 28.41 -1.17 15.46
CA SER A 620 29.10 0.11 15.68
C SER A 620 29.37 0.37 17.17
N GLN A 621 28.45 -0.02 18.05
CA GLN A 621 28.63 0.10 19.50
C GLN A 621 29.70 -0.86 20.02
N LYS A 622 29.66 -2.13 19.60
CA LYS A 622 30.71 -3.14 19.88
C LYS A 622 32.09 -2.69 19.39
N LEU A 623 32.17 -2.06 18.22
CA LEU A 623 33.41 -1.49 17.70
C LEU A 623 33.95 -0.37 18.61
N LYS A 624 33.11 0.59 19.01
CA LYS A 624 33.50 1.67 19.94
C LYS A 624 33.95 1.15 21.30
N GLU A 625 33.31 0.10 21.81
CA GLU A 625 33.70 -0.56 23.07
C GLU A 625 35.06 -1.26 22.94
N ALA A 626 35.33 -1.90 21.80
CA ALA A 626 36.64 -2.47 21.49
C ALA A 626 37.73 -1.39 21.32
N GLU A 627 37.44 -0.29 20.59
CA GLU A 627 38.32 0.87 20.44
C GLU A 627 38.65 1.51 21.79
N LEU A 628 37.66 1.70 22.67
CA LEU A 628 37.87 2.17 24.04
C LEU A 628 38.68 1.18 24.89
N GLY A 629 38.50 -0.12 24.67
CA GLY A 629 39.32 -1.18 25.26
C GLY A 629 40.79 -1.10 24.84
N ILE A 630 41.04 -0.87 23.55
CA ILE A 630 42.40 -0.65 23.01
C ILE A 630 43.02 0.61 23.62
N LEU A 631 42.32 1.74 23.63
CA LEU A 631 42.83 2.99 24.23
C LEU A 631 43.18 2.84 25.71
N LYS A 632 42.41 2.05 26.48
CA LYS A 632 42.75 1.73 27.88
C LYS A 632 44.01 0.87 27.99
N LEU A 633 44.19 -0.12 27.11
CA LEU A 633 45.39 -0.94 27.08
C LEU A 633 46.63 -0.14 26.64
N GLU A 634 46.48 0.79 25.68
CA GLU A 634 47.54 1.72 25.28
C GLU A 634 47.91 2.67 26.42
N GLY A 635 46.93 3.15 27.19
CA GLY A 635 47.15 3.92 28.43
C GLY A 635 47.98 3.13 29.45
N LEU A 636 47.56 1.91 29.79
CA LEU A 636 48.29 1.01 30.70
C LEU A 636 49.70 0.69 30.19
N ILE A 637 49.89 0.49 28.87
CA ILE A 637 51.22 0.30 28.27
C ILE A 637 52.08 1.57 28.41
N SER A 638 51.49 2.76 28.32
CA SER A 638 52.21 4.02 28.54
C SER A 638 52.60 4.21 30.02
N GLU A 639 51.71 3.88 30.95
CA GLU A 639 51.98 3.89 32.39
C GLU A 639 53.12 2.92 32.74
N LEU A 640 53.04 1.66 32.29
CA LEU A 640 54.09 0.66 32.48
C LEU A 640 55.43 1.06 31.83
N ARG A 641 55.41 1.75 30.69
CA ARG A 641 56.64 2.31 30.09
C ARG A 641 57.26 3.41 30.95
N ASN A 642 56.45 4.31 31.49
CA ASN A 642 56.90 5.36 32.38
C ASN A 642 57.46 4.77 33.70
N GLU A 643 56.80 3.74 34.26
CA GLU A 643 57.32 2.98 35.39
C GLU A 643 58.67 2.33 35.06
N ILE A 644 58.82 1.70 33.89
CA ILE A 644 60.09 1.09 33.46
C ILE A 644 61.21 2.13 33.35
N GLU A 645 60.97 3.33 32.80
CA GLU A 645 61.98 4.39 32.77
C GLU A 645 62.33 4.88 34.19
N LEU A 646 61.34 5.10 35.07
CA LEU A 646 61.58 5.46 36.47
C LEU A 646 62.42 4.40 37.21
N HIS A 647 62.16 3.12 36.96
CA HIS A 647 62.94 2.02 37.54
C HIS A 647 64.36 1.95 36.94
N LYS A 648 64.56 2.28 35.66
CA LYS A 648 65.91 2.39 35.08
C LYS A 648 66.70 3.51 35.73
N ASP A 649 66.11 4.69 35.90
CA ASP A 649 66.75 5.82 36.57
C ASP A 649 67.14 5.45 38.01
N LEU A 650 66.23 4.83 38.76
CA LEU A 650 66.53 4.31 40.10
C LEU A 650 67.68 3.28 40.10
N VAL A 651 67.73 2.36 39.13
CA VAL A 651 68.83 1.39 39.00
C VAL A 651 70.16 2.07 38.66
N ILE A 652 70.14 3.14 37.86
CA ILE A 652 71.32 3.96 37.53
C ILE A 652 71.81 4.71 38.78
N GLU A 653 70.90 5.29 39.57
CA GLU A 653 71.24 5.92 40.85
C GLU A 653 71.86 4.91 41.83
N LYS A 654 71.26 3.72 41.96
CA LYS A 654 71.82 2.66 42.82
C LYS A 654 73.17 2.13 42.34
N HIS A 655 73.43 2.12 41.02
CA HIS A 655 74.77 1.85 40.49
C HIS A 655 75.77 2.97 40.85
N ARG A 656 75.37 4.25 40.79
CA ARG A 656 76.22 5.38 41.22
C ARG A 656 76.54 5.32 42.72
N GLU A 657 75.54 4.99 43.55
CA GLU A 657 75.73 4.75 44.99
C GLU A 657 76.72 3.60 45.24
N ALA A 658 76.52 2.45 44.58
CA ALA A 658 77.39 1.28 44.71
C ALA A 658 78.85 1.59 44.30
N LEU A 659 79.05 2.30 43.18
CA LEU A 659 80.38 2.71 42.71
C LEU A 659 81.07 3.68 43.69
N SER A 660 80.29 4.58 44.32
CA SER A 660 80.77 5.46 45.41
C SER A 660 81.20 4.65 46.64
N TRP A 661 80.44 3.63 47.03
CA TRP A 661 80.82 2.72 48.12
C TRP A 661 82.05 1.87 47.80
N GLU A 662 82.17 1.35 46.57
CA GLU A 662 83.35 0.61 46.12
C GLU A 662 84.60 1.51 46.12
N SER A 663 84.47 2.77 45.72
CA SER A 663 85.55 3.76 45.76
C SER A 663 85.99 4.07 47.20
N LYS A 664 85.04 4.25 48.13
CA LYS A 664 85.32 4.40 49.56
C LYS A 664 86.00 3.16 50.15
N TYR A 665 85.54 1.95 49.76
CA TYR A 665 86.14 0.69 50.21
C TYR A 665 87.60 0.58 49.77
N LYS A 666 87.90 0.85 48.48
CA LYS A 666 89.28 0.84 47.95
C LYS A 666 90.20 1.82 48.70
N LEU A 667 89.76 3.05 48.93
CA LEU A 667 90.52 4.04 49.71
C LEU A 667 90.82 3.55 51.14
N LEU A 668 89.86 2.87 51.76
CA LEU A 668 89.97 2.36 53.12
C LEU A 668 90.88 1.12 53.18
N GLU A 669 90.85 0.27 52.15
CA GLU A 669 91.78 -0.86 51.97
C GLU A 669 93.22 -0.39 51.74
N GLU A 670 93.43 0.62 50.87
CA GLU A 670 94.74 1.28 50.67
C GLU A 670 95.27 1.88 51.99
N THR A 671 94.42 2.58 52.75
CA THR A 671 94.77 3.14 54.07
C THR A 671 95.16 2.04 55.07
N ILE A 672 94.46 0.89 55.05
CA ILE A 672 94.79 -0.27 55.88
C ILE A 672 96.13 -0.89 55.44
N GLN A 673 96.42 -0.97 54.14
CA GLN A 673 97.72 -1.47 53.67
C GLN A 673 98.87 -0.55 54.08
N TRP A 674 98.69 0.78 53.98
CA TRP A 674 99.65 1.77 54.44
C TRP A 674 99.93 1.68 55.95
N SER A 675 98.89 1.54 56.77
CA SER A 675 99.04 1.33 58.22
C SER A 675 99.72 -0.01 58.57
N LYS A 676 99.51 -1.06 57.77
CA LYS A 676 100.18 -2.36 57.95
C LYS A 676 101.66 -2.32 57.58
N THR A 677 102.07 -1.56 56.56
CA THR A 677 103.49 -1.38 56.22
C THR A 677 104.23 -0.55 57.26
N GLU A 678 103.61 0.51 57.78
CA GLU A 678 104.19 1.34 58.86
C GLU A 678 104.43 0.55 60.17
N ARG A 679 103.55 -0.40 60.49
CA ARG A 679 103.65 -1.29 61.67
C ARG A 679 104.56 -2.51 61.50
N SER A 680 105.22 -2.67 60.35
CA SER A 680 106.13 -3.80 60.08
C SER A 680 107.39 -3.74 60.94
N LEU A 681 107.98 -4.90 61.26
CA LEU A 681 109.15 -5.02 62.15
C LEU A 681 110.42 -4.32 61.62
N ASN A 682 110.44 -3.98 60.33
CA ASN A 682 111.55 -3.31 59.64
C ASN A 682 111.38 -1.77 59.56
N SER A 683 110.39 -1.17 60.23
CA SER A 683 110.24 0.29 60.32
C SER A 683 110.94 0.89 61.55
N GLU A 684 111.18 2.20 61.53
CA GLU A 684 111.92 2.95 62.57
C GLU A 684 111.29 2.87 63.97
N ILE A 685 109.99 2.56 64.06
CA ILE A 685 109.26 2.37 65.32
C ILE A 685 109.63 1.03 66.00
N GLY A 686 110.06 0.03 65.22
CA GLY A 686 110.50 -1.28 65.73
C GLY A 686 111.83 -1.22 66.47
N SER A 687 112.79 -0.46 65.93
CA SER A 687 114.15 -0.32 66.50
C SER A 687 114.17 0.47 67.82
N MET A 688 113.31 1.47 67.99
CA MET A 688 113.18 2.18 69.27
C MET A 688 112.72 1.29 70.44
N LYS A 689 111.89 0.27 70.19
CA LYS A 689 111.32 -0.57 71.26
C LYS A 689 112.30 -1.57 71.86
N THR A 690 113.29 -2.03 71.11
CA THR A 690 114.28 -3.01 71.60
C THR A 690 115.32 -2.39 72.52
N GLU A 691 115.67 -1.11 72.33
CA GLU A 691 116.65 -0.40 73.17
C GLU A 691 116.08 -0.07 74.57
N ILE A 692 114.80 0.33 74.65
CA ILE A 692 114.09 0.59 75.91
C ILE A 692 114.07 -0.66 76.82
N HIS A 693 114.10 -1.87 76.25
CA HIS A 693 114.14 -3.11 77.03
C HIS A 693 115.50 -3.35 77.72
N ARG A 694 116.63 -2.94 77.10
CA ARG A 694 117.98 -3.08 77.70
C ARG A 694 118.15 -2.20 78.95
N MET A 695 117.63 -0.97 78.93
CA MET A 695 117.75 -0.05 80.07
C MET A 695 117.02 -0.55 81.32
N ASN A 696 115.85 -1.19 81.17
CA ASN A 696 115.04 -1.67 82.30
C ASN A 696 115.73 -2.78 83.12
N ILE A 697 116.54 -3.63 82.49
CA ILE A 697 117.21 -4.75 83.18
C ILE A 697 118.28 -4.22 84.16
N ARG A 698 119.04 -3.19 83.75
CA ARG A 698 120.12 -2.58 84.56
C ARG A 698 119.59 -1.89 85.82
N TYR A 699 118.37 -1.35 85.78
CA TYR A 699 117.68 -0.73 86.91
C TYR A 699 117.28 -1.75 88.00
N SER A 700 116.95 -2.98 87.62
CA SER A 700 116.45 -4.01 88.56
C SER A 700 117.49 -4.51 89.58
N GLN A 701 118.78 -4.46 89.22
CA GLN A 701 119.87 -5.02 90.03
C GLN A 701 120.31 -4.07 91.16
N LEU A 702 120.19 -2.76 90.98
CA LEU A 702 120.51 -1.75 92.01
C LEU A 702 119.54 -1.78 93.20
N LYS A 703 118.30 -2.23 92.97
CA LYS A 703 117.18 -2.08 93.91
C LYS A 703 117.30 -2.96 95.17
N ARG A 704 117.79 -4.21 95.03
CA ARG A 704 117.83 -5.21 96.11
C ARG A 704 118.83 -4.90 97.23
N ALA A 705 119.84 -4.07 96.98
CA ALA A 705 120.82 -3.68 98.00
C ALA A 705 120.29 -2.60 98.96
N GLN A 706 119.18 -1.93 98.61
CA GLN A 706 118.67 -0.74 99.32
C GLN A 706 117.43 -1.00 100.20
N GLU A 707 116.97 -2.26 100.27
CA GLU A 707 115.71 -2.64 100.92
C GLU A 707 115.92 -3.11 102.39
N ARG A 708 117.11 -3.57 102.77
CA ARG A 708 117.40 -4.11 104.13
C ARG A 708 117.58 -3.09 105.26
N LEU A 709 117.84 -1.81 104.96
CA LEU A 709 118.17 -0.79 105.98
C LEU A 709 116.98 0.11 106.36
N VAL A 710 115.76 -0.29 105.97
CA VAL A 710 114.64 0.66 105.83
C VAL A 710 113.34 0.19 106.47
N GLN A 711 113.19 -1.12 106.71
CA GLN A 711 112.04 -1.68 107.43
C GLN A 711 111.91 -1.09 108.85
N ASP A 712 113.03 -0.74 109.51
CA ASP A 712 113.02 -0.18 110.87
C ASP A 712 112.56 1.29 110.95
N LEU A 713 112.45 2.00 109.81
CA LEU A 713 111.99 3.40 109.75
C LEU A 713 110.52 3.54 109.28
N GLU A 714 109.90 2.46 108.78
CA GLU A 714 108.53 2.49 108.26
C GLU A 714 107.47 2.51 109.38
N HIS A 715 107.78 1.99 110.57
CA HIS A 715 106.83 1.82 111.68
C HIS A 715 106.25 3.13 112.24
N CYS A 716 106.91 4.28 111.98
CA CYS A 716 106.42 5.61 112.40
C CYS A 716 105.50 6.30 111.39
N VAL A 717 105.46 5.85 110.12
CA VAL A 717 104.58 6.44 109.09
C VAL A 717 103.16 5.90 109.20
N MET A 718 103.02 4.63 109.59
CA MET A 718 101.73 3.92 109.72
C MET A 718 100.72 4.64 110.63
N HIS A 719 101.21 5.27 111.71
CA HIS A 719 100.37 6.02 112.65
C HIS A 719 99.77 7.32 112.05
N ARG A 720 100.33 7.83 110.95
CA ARG A 720 99.85 9.05 110.27
C ARG A 720 98.83 8.74 109.17
N GLU A 721 98.95 7.60 108.50
CA GLU A 721 97.91 7.10 107.58
C GLU A 721 96.61 6.74 108.30
N GLN A 722 96.71 6.21 109.53
CA GLN A 722 95.55 5.83 110.34
C GLN A 722 94.66 7.02 110.76
N ILE A 723 95.21 8.24 110.75
CA ILE A 723 94.45 9.49 110.96
C ILE A 723 93.70 9.91 109.68
N PHE A 724 94.28 9.70 108.50
CA PHE A 724 93.67 10.03 107.20
C PHE A 724 92.49 9.08 106.87
N VAL A 725 92.60 7.79 107.21
CA VAL A 725 91.52 6.81 107.07
C VAL A 725 90.32 7.13 107.98
N ASN A 726 90.56 7.62 109.19
CA ASN A 726 89.49 8.02 110.12
C ASN A 726 88.74 9.30 109.70
N ALA A 727 89.34 10.15 108.86
CA ALA A 727 88.67 11.33 108.29
C ALA A 727 87.73 10.93 107.13
N THR A 728 88.20 10.11 106.20
CA THR A 728 87.43 9.66 105.01
C THR A 728 86.21 8.80 105.36
N ILE A 729 86.28 8.02 106.47
CA ILE A 729 85.12 7.25 106.97
C ILE A 729 83.97 8.17 107.44
N LYS A 730 84.24 9.36 107.98
CA LYS A 730 83.19 10.29 108.44
C LYS A 730 82.43 10.97 107.29
N GLU A 731 83.03 11.04 106.11
CA GLU A 731 82.43 11.64 104.91
C GLU A 731 81.49 10.65 104.20
N HIS A 732 81.92 9.39 104.06
CA HIS A 732 81.09 8.30 103.51
C HIS A 732 79.81 7.97 104.32
N VAL A 733 79.79 8.25 105.62
CA VAL A 733 78.58 8.06 106.45
C VAL A 733 77.49 9.10 106.17
N ARG A 734 77.85 10.31 105.70
CA ARG A 734 76.86 11.34 105.32
C ARG A 734 76.20 11.06 103.97
N GLU A 735 76.94 10.55 102.98
CA GLU A 735 76.34 10.16 101.69
C GLU A 735 75.32 9.02 101.79
N LYS A 736 75.52 8.09 102.74
CA LYS A 736 74.67 6.89 102.85
C LYS A 736 73.27 7.19 103.38
N ILE A 737 73.09 8.31 104.10
CA ILE A 737 71.79 8.75 104.64
C ILE A 737 70.94 9.41 103.53
N LEU A 738 71.55 10.20 102.63
CA LEU A 738 70.87 10.80 101.48
C LEU A 738 70.42 9.77 100.44
N LYS A 739 71.20 8.69 100.22
CA LYS A 739 70.90 7.66 99.23
C LYS A 739 69.68 6.76 99.59
N LEU A 740 69.26 6.74 100.86
CA LEU A 740 68.09 5.94 101.31
C LEU A 740 66.72 6.60 101.09
N GLN A 741 66.64 7.93 100.96
CA GLN A 741 65.38 8.61 100.62
C GLN A 741 65.06 8.59 99.13
N THR A 742 66.07 8.60 98.25
CA THR A 742 65.85 8.66 96.79
C THR A 742 65.48 7.30 96.20
N ALA A 743 65.95 6.20 96.80
CA ALA A 743 65.73 4.84 96.29
C ALA A 743 64.25 4.39 96.34
N SER A 744 63.49 4.75 97.40
CA SER A 744 62.08 4.33 97.50
C SER A 744 61.17 5.06 96.50
N GLN A 745 61.44 6.33 96.19
CA GLN A 745 60.69 7.05 95.16
C GLN A 745 61.01 6.56 93.74
N THR A 746 62.26 6.16 93.46
CA THR A 746 62.58 5.55 92.16
C THR A 746 62.00 4.15 92.01
N GLN A 747 61.96 3.34 93.07
CA GLN A 747 61.33 2.02 93.03
C GLN A 747 59.81 2.16 92.81
N VAL A 748 59.13 3.00 93.59
CA VAL A 748 57.68 3.26 93.43
C VAL A 748 57.36 3.82 92.05
N ARG A 749 58.16 4.74 91.49
CA ARG A 749 57.93 5.22 90.11
C ARG A 749 58.23 4.18 89.04
N LEU A 750 59.19 3.28 89.25
CA LEU A 750 59.45 2.19 88.33
C LEU A 750 58.29 1.18 88.34
N ASP A 751 57.75 0.87 89.52
CA ASP A 751 56.59 -0.01 89.69
C ASP A 751 55.29 0.66 89.19
N GLU A 752 55.11 1.98 89.36
CA GLU A 752 54.01 2.74 88.75
C GLU A 752 54.10 2.74 87.22
N VAL A 753 55.31 2.87 86.64
CA VAL A 753 55.51 2.82 85.18
C VAL A 753 55.32 1.40 84.65
N ASN A 754 55.79 0.37 85.35
CA ASN A 754 55.52 -1.03 84.99
C ASN A 754 54.02 -1.36 85.09
N ASN A 755 53.35 -0.96 86.18
CA ASN A 755 51.92 -1.19 86.33
C ASN A 755 51.10 -0.39 85.29
N ARG A 756 51.52 0.83 84.92
CA ARG A 756 50.91 1.55 83.78
C ARG A 756 51.21 0.88 82.44
N ALA A 757 52.41 0.34 82.23
CA ALA A 757 52.73 -0.39 81.01
C ALA A 757 51.91 -1.68 80.89
N VAL A 758 51.70 -2.42 81.98
CA VAL A 758 50.82 -3.59 82.03
C VAL A 758 49.35 -3.19 81.86
N LEU A 759 48.88 -2.11 82.49
CA LEU A 759 47.51 -1.61 82.28
C LEU A 759 47.28 -1.18 80.82
N ILE A 760 48.20 -0.41 80.23
CA ILE A 760 48.14 -0.01 78.82
C ILE A 760 48.25 -1.22 77.88
N HIS A 761 49.07 -2.21 78.22
CA HIS A 761 49.18 -3.45 77.44
C HIS A 761 47.87 -4.24 77.48
N ASN A 762 47.30 -4.45 78.66
CA ASN A 762 46.01 -5.11 78.85
C ASN A 762 44.84 -4.31 78.22
N GLU A 763 44.92 -2.97 78.21
CA GLU A 763 43.93 -2.10 77.59
C GLU A 763 44.06 -2.10 76.05
N ILE A 764 45.28 -2.20 75.51
CA ILE A 764 45.51 -2.46 74.08
C ILE A 764 45.00 -3.86 73.71
N GLU A 765 45.30 -4.88 74.50
CA GLU A 765 44.87 -6.25 74.26
C GLU A 765 43.33 -6.34 74.28
N PHE A 766 42.68 -5.78 75.31
CA PHE A 766 41.22 -5.64 75.40
C PHE A 766 40.62 -4.82 74.26
N LEU A 767 41.22 -3.69 73.85
CA LEU A 767 40.72 -2.90 72.71
C LEU A 767 40.91 -3.63 71.37
N THR A 768 41.96 -4.42 71.20
CA THR A 768 42.12 -5.28 70.01
C THR A 768 41.15 -6.44 70.01
N GLU A 769 40.92 -7.10 71.15
CA GLU A 769 40.00 -8.23 71.28
C GLU A 769 38.54 -7.80 71.12
N THR A 770 38.14 -6.69 71.74
CA THR A 770 36.80 -6.09 71.53
C THR A 770 36.57 -5.63 70.09
N ARG A 771 37.55 -5.00 69.42
CA ARG A 771 37.44 -4.69 67.97
C ARG A 771 37.33 -5.95 67.13
N LEU A 772 38.12 -6.98 67.42
CA LEU A 772 38.05 -8.26 66.71
C LEU A 772 36.67 -8.91 66.89
N ILE A 773 36.13 -8.89 68.12
CA ILE A 773 34.78 -9.40 68.44
C ILE A 773 33.71 -8.55 67.73
N GLU A 774 33.82 -7.22 67.72
CA GLU A 774 32.88 -6.36 66.99
C GLU A 774 32.89 -6.62 65.48
N ASP A 775 34.06 -6.80 64.88
CA ASP A 775 34.20 -7.03 63.44
C ASP A 775 33.77 -8.45 63.06
N VAL A 776 34.06 -9.47 63.89
CA VAL A 776 33.47 -10.82 63.77
C VAL A 776 31.94 -10.75 63.86
N ASN A 777 31.37 -10.00 64.82
CA ASN A 777 29.92 -9.81 64.93
C ASN A 777 29.32 -9.07 63.72
N LYS A 778 30.03 -8.09 63.12
CA LYS A 778 29.62 -7.43 61.87
C LYS A 778 29.63 -8.43 60.70
N ILE A 779 30.67 -9.26 60.59
CA ILE A 779 30.80 -10.31 59.58
C ILE A 779 29.69 -11.36 59.74
N GLU A 780 29.40 -11.84 60.94
CA GLU A 780 28.30 -12.79 61.18
C GLU A 780 26.93 -12.20 60.84
N ARG A 781 26.68 -10.93 61.18
CA ARG A 781 25.45 -10.22 60.76
C ARG A 781 25.36 -10.08 59.24
N MET A 782 26.47 -9.81 58.55
CA MET A 782 26.52 -9.79 57.09
C MET A 782 26.25 -11.18 56.49
N ILE A 783 26.86 -12.24 57.04
CA ILE A 783 26.61 -13.63 56.60
C ILE A 783 25.15 -14.03 56.82
N PHE A 784 24.55 -13.66 57.95
CA PHE A 784 23.13 -13.89 58.22
C PHE A 784 22.24 -13.13 57.23
N MET A 785 22.51 -11.85 56.97
CA MET A 785 21.79 -11.05 55.98
C MET A 785 21.94 -11.60 54.56
N LEU A 786 23.14 -12.05 54.16
CA LEU A 786 23.39 -12.69 52.87
C LEU A 786 22.61 -14.01 52.74
N ARG A 787 22.60 -14.86 53.77
CA ARG A 787 21.80 -16.10 53.79
C ARG A 787 20.30 -15.79 53.71
N ARG A 788 19.81 -14.74 54.40
CA ARG A 788 18.41 -14.33 54.31
C ARG A 788 18.07 -13.84 52.91
N ILE A 789 18.87 -12.93 52.34
CA ILE A 789 18.71 -12.44 50.97
C ILE A 789 18.73 -13.60 49.96
N GLN A 790 19.62 -14.58 50.13
CA GLN A 790 19.67 -15.73 49.23
C GLN A 790 18.46 -16.68 49.38
N SER A 791 17.91 -16.82 50.60
CA SER A 791 16.63 -17.50 50.82
C SER A 791 15.46 -16.73 50.20
N ASP A 792 15.41 -15.41 50.36
CA ASP A 792 14.40 -14.53 49.79
C ASP A 792 14.44 -14.58 48.24
N LEU A 793 15.64 -14.59 47.66
CA LEU A 793 15.87 -14.70 46.21
C LEU A 793 15.48 -16.09 45.66
N ASN A 794 15.78 -17.17 46.40
CA ASN A 794 15.31 -18.51 46.04
C ASN A 794 13.77 -18.60 46.06
N ASN A 795 13.11 -18.04 47.08
CA ASN A 795 11.65 -17.99 47.17
C ASN A 795 11.03 -17.20 46.00
N ILE A 796 11.58 -16.02 45.68
CA ILE A 796 11.15 -15.21 44.53
C ILE A 796 11.35 -15.98 43.20
N ASN A 797 12.45 -16.71 43.06
CA ASN A 797 12.72 -17.51 41.86
C ASN A 797 11.76 -18.70 41.72
N GLU A 798 11.42 -19.39 42.82
CA GLU A 798 10.36 -20.41 42.79
C GLU A 798 8.99 -19.81 42.39
N ASP A 799 8.66 -18.62 42.89
CA ASP A 799 7.40 -17.96 42.59
C ASP A 799 7.36 -17.42 41.14
N ASP A 800 8.48 -16.94 40.58
CA ASP A 800 8.59 -16.64 39.15
C ASP A 800 8.37 -17.90 38.29
N ILE A 801 8.95 -19.04 38.67
CA ILE A 801 8.71 -20.33 37.99
C ILE A 801 7.23 -20.75 38.08
N LYS A 802 6.58 -20.59 39.25
CA LYS A 802 5.14 -20.86 39.43
C LYS A 802 4.28 -19.92 38.56
N VAL A 803 4.62 -18.64 38.48
CA VAL A 803 3.89 -17.65 37.66
C VAL A 803 4.07 -17.92 36.17
N ARG A 804 5.30 -18.20 35.71
CA ARG A 804 5.56 -18.56 34.30
C ARG A 804 4.78 -19.80 33.87
N THR A 805 4.82 -20.86 34.66
CA THR A 805 4.07 -22.09 34.37
C THR A 805 2.55 -21.88 34.40
N GLN A 806 2.02 -21.00 35.27
CA GLN A 806 0.60 -20.59 35.22
C GLN A 806 0.26 -19.81 33.94
N ILE A 807 1.11 -18.87 33.52
CA ILE A 807 0.94 -18.10 32.28
C ILE A 807 0.94 -19.02 31.06
N GLU A 808 1.88 -19.97 30.98
CA GLU A 808 1.97 -20.95 29.90
C GLU A 808 0.73 -21.85 29.83
N ASN A 809 0.25 -22.35 30.98
CA ASN A 809 -0.99 -23.12 31.05
C ASN A 809 -2.23 -22.29 30.63
N ALA A 810 -2.29 -21.00 31.01
CA ALA A 810 -3.34 -20.09 30.55
C ALA A 810 -3.28 -19.85 29.03
N HIS A 811 -2.08 -19.73 28.44
CA HIS A 811 -1.90 -19.65 26.99
C HIS A 811 -2.34 -20.93 26.26
N LEU A 812 -2.04 -22.10 26.81
CA LEU A 812 -2.49 -23.39 26.27
C LEU A 812 -4.02 -23.54 26.34
N SER A 813 -4.64 -23.15 27.45
CA SER A 813 -6.10 -23.12 27.60
C SER A 813 -6.77 -22.14 26.62
N LYS A 814 -6.22 -20.92 26.48
CA LYS A 814 -6.66 -19.93 25.48
C LYS A 814 -6.58 -20.49 24.05
N HIS A 815 -5.52 -21.23 23.73
CA HIS A 815 -5.35 -21.87 22.42
C HIS A 815 -6.41 -22.98 22.18
N ALA A 816 -6.65 -23.86 23.17
CA ALA A 816 -7.68 -24.89 23.07
C ALA A 816 -9.09 -24.29 22.86
N ASN A 817 -9.42 -23.23 23.61
CA ASN A 817 -10.68 -22.50 23.46
C ASN A 817 -10.80 -21.83 22.09
N LEU A 818 -9.72 -21.24 21.57
CA LEU A 818 -9.68 -20.63 20.25
C LEU A 818 -9.93 -21.66 19.14
N GLU A 819 -9.26 -22.82 19.19
CA GLU A 819 -9.48 -23.91 18.23
C GLU A 819 -10.92 -24.44 18.28
N GLN A 820 -11.50 -24.60 19.48
CA GLN A 820 -12.90 -24.99 19.60
C GLN A 820 -13.86 -23.95 18.98
N ILE A 821 -13.57 -22.66 19.12
CA ILE A 821 -14.32 -21.58 18.48
C ILE A 821 -14.14 -21.62 16.95
N ILE A 822 -12.91 -21.76 16.44
CA ILE A 822 -12.62 -21.85 15.00
C ILE A 822 -13.33 -23.05 14.37
N ARG A 823 -13.33 -24.21 15.03
CA ARG A 823 -14.08 -25.41 14.63
C ARG A 823 -15.59 -25.14 14.57
N LYS A 824 -16.18 -24.58 15.64
CA LYS A 824 -17.61 -24.19 15.68
C LYS A 824 -17.97 -23.18 14.57
N GLN A 825 -17.13 -22.17 14.35
CA GLN A 825 -17.30 -21.19 13.26
C GLN A 825 -17.19 -21.84 11.88
N THR A 826 -16.25 -22.78 11.68
CA THR A 826 -16.05 -23.47 10.40
C THR A 826 -17.23 -24.40 10.09
N ARG A 827 -17.73 -25.13 11.09
CA ARG A 827 -18.97 -25.90 11.00
C ARG A 827 -20.19 -25.02 10.69
N ALA A 828 -20.31 -23.86 11.34
CA ALA A 828 -21.36 -22.88 11.03
C ALA A 828 -21.23 -22.28 9.61
N LYS A 829 -20.00 -21.99 9.15
CA LYS A 829 -19.73 -21.56 7.76
C LYS A 829 -20.11 -22.67 6.76
N ALA A 830 -19.83 -23.93 7.06
CA ALA A 830 -20.24 -25.07 6.24
C ALA A 830 -21.78 -25.20 6.16
N TYR A 831 -22.50 -25.10 7.28
CA TYR A 831 -23.96 -25.08 7.28
C TYR A 831 -24.55 -23.87 6.54
N ARG A 832 -23.93 -22.69 6.62
CA ARG A 832 -24.32 -21.51 5.81
C ARG A 832 -24.09 -21.74 4.31
N ARG A 833 -22.97 -22.37 3.92
CA ARG A 833 -22.72 -22.77 2.51
C ARG A 833 -23.78 -23.75 2.01
N LEU A 834 -24.11 -24.78 2.80
CA LEU A 834 -25.20 -25.71 2.50
C LEU A 834 -26.55 -25.00 2.34
N LYS A 835 -26.87 -24.03 3.20
CA LYS A 835 -28.11 -23.22 3.10
C LYS A 835 -28.16 -22.31 1.86
N LEU A 836 -27.01 -21.91 1.31
CA LEU A 836 -26.91 -21.03 0.14
C LEU A 836 -26.94 -21.78 -1.20
N MET A 837 -26.61 -23.08 -1.23
CA MET A 837 -26.64 -23.86 -2.47
C MET A 837 -28.04 -24.40 -2.76
N LYS A 838 -28.77 -23.72 -3.68
CA LYS A 838 -30.08 -24.16 -4.18
C LYS A 838 -30.04 -25.27 -5.25
N SER A 839 -28.88 -25.76 -5.65
CA SER A 839 -28.72 -26.83 -6.64
C SER A 839 -28.09 -28.08 -6.02
N HIS A 840 -28.64 -29.24 -6.40
CA HIS A 840 -28.22 -30.55 -5.92
C HIS A 840 -26.72 -30.80 -6.13
N GLN A 841 -25.93 -30.77 -5.06
CA GLN A 841 -24.75 -31.63 -5.00
C GLN A 841 -25.20 -33.06 -4.69
N ARG A 842 -24.50 -34.05 -5.24
CA ARG A 842 -24.63 -35.45 -4.80
C ARG A 842 -24.22 -35.52 -3.33
N ILE A 843 -25.20 -35.58 -2.43
CA ILE A 843 -25.00 -36.18 -1.12
C ILE A 843 -24.46 -37.59 -1.39
N VAL A 844 -23.34 -37.95 -0.78
CA VAL A 844 -22.79 -39.31 -0.89
C VAL A 844 -23.83 -40.25 -0.29
N ARG A 845 -24.50 -41.03 -1.14
CA ARG A 845 -25.61 -41.91 -0.75
C ARG A 845 -25.10 -43.23 -0.17
N SER A 846 -24.49 -43.17 1.00
CA SER A 846 -24.46 -44.25 1.99
C SER A 846 -23.91 -43.71 3.30
N GLU A 847 -24.61 -43.96 4.40
CA GLU A 847 -24.13 -43.65 5.75
C GLU A 847 -22.80 -44.36 6.01
N MET A 848 -22.67 -45.64 5.59
CA MET A 848 -21.44 -46.42 5.67
C MET A 848 -20.22 -45.76 4.99
N THR A 849 -20.38 -45.02 3.89
CA THR A 849 -19.21 -44.37 3.25
C THR A 849 -18.83 -43.06 3.92
N ILE A 850 -19.76 -42.40 4.61
CA ILE A 850 -19.45 -41.26 5.49
C ILE A 850 -18.77 -41.78 6.76
N ASP A 851 -19.29 -42.86 7.36
CA ASP A 851 -18.69 -43.51 8.52
C ASP A 851 -17.29 -44.03 8.21
N GLN A 852 -17.07 -44.70 7.07
CA GLN A 852 -15.73 -45.15 6.66
C GLN A 852 -14.74 -44.00 6.44
N LEU A 853 -15.18 -42.83 5.97
CA LEU A 853 -14.31 -41.65 5.84
C LEU A 853 -14.04 -40.99 7.20
N SER A 854 -15.05 -40.95 8.07
CA SER A 854 -14.92 -40.51 9.47
C SER A 854 -13.95 -41.40 10.25
N GLN A 855 -14.11 -42.73 10.13
CA GLN A 855 -13.25 -43.74 10.72
C GLN A 855 -11.81 -43.59 10.23
N LYS A 856 -11.58 -43.49 8.91
CA LYS A 856 -10.23 -43.28 8.34
C LYS A 856 -9.59 -41.98 8.83
N GLN A 857 -10.37 -40.91 9.00
CA GLN A 857 -9.86 -39.65 9.56
C GLN A 857 -9.55 -39.78 11.05
N SER A 858 -10.38 -40.49 11.81
CA SER A 858 -10.16 -40.80 13.24
C SER A 858 -8.91 -41.67 13.44
N ASP A 859 -8.71 -42.69 12.61
CA ASP A 859 -7.54 -43.58 12.63
C ASP A 859 -6.26 -42.82 12.26
N MET A 860 -6.32 -41.91 11.28
CA MET A 860 -5.22 -41.01 10.93
C MET A 860 -4.89 -40.04 12.07
N ASN A 861 -5.89 -39.38 12.66
CA ASN A 861 -5.71 -38.48 13.79
C ASN A 861 -5.13 -39.24 15.01
N SER A 862 -5.56 -40.48 15.25
CA SER A 862 -5.05 -41.33 16.33
C SER A 862 -3.57 -41.68 16.15
N LYS A 863 -3.15 -42.06 14.93
CA LYS A 863 -1.74 -42.31 14.60
C LYS A 863 -0.88 -41.06 14.72
N LEU A 864 -1.38 -39.90 14.29
CA LEU A 864 -0.68 -38.62 14.45
C LEU A 864 -0.57 -38.22 15.92
N MET A 865 -1.60 -38.47 16.73
CA MET A 865 -1.59 -38.28 18.18
C MET A 865 -0.54 -39.16 18.88
N GLU A 866 -0.43 -40.44 18.49
CA GLU A 866 0.59 -41.37 19.00
C GLU A 866 2.01 -40.91 18.66
N ILE A 867 2.26 -40.51 17.40
CA ILE A 867 3.53 -39.92 16.96
C ILE A 867 3.88 -38.67 17.79
N ILE A 868 2.91 -37.80 18.06
CA ILE A 868 3.15 -36.57 18.83
C ILE A 868 3.34 -36.85 20.32
N GLN A 869 2.68 -37.86 20.89
CA GLN A 869 2.94 -38.30 22.26
C GLN A 869 4.38 -38.83 22.41
N ASN A 870 4.86 -39.62 21.44
CA ASN A 870 6.25 -40.07 21.41
C ASN A 870 7.22 -38.88 21.28
N LEU A 871 6.96 -37.92 20.40
CA LEU A 871 7.77 -36.70 20.26
C LEU A 871 7.77 -35.80 21.50
N ILE A 872 6.71 -35.81 22.33
CA ILE A 872 6.68 -35.12 23.63
C ILE A 872 7.62 -35.77 24.64
N ILE A 873 7.73 -37.11 24.60
CA ILE A 873 8.62 -37.88 25.48
C ILE A 873 10.08 -37.72 25.04
N GLU A 874 10.35 -37.78 23.72
CA GLU A 874 11.69 -37.59 23.16
C GLU A 874 12.22 -36.15 23.29
N TYR A 875 11.34 -35.14 23.21
CA TYR A 875 11.73 -33.72 23.22
C TYR A 875 10.92 -32.91 24.25
N PRO A 876 11.18 -33.10 25.57
CA PRO A 876 10.42 -32.43 26.63
C PRO A 876 10.49 -30.89 26.56
N GLU A 877 11.58 -30.33 26.04
CA GLU A 877 11.76 -28.88 25.84
C GLU A 877 10.72 -28.27 24.89
N LYS A 878 10.15 -29.07 23.99
CA LYS A 878 9.15 -28.64 22.99
C LYS A 878 7.71 -29.06 23.36
N LYS A 879 7.48 -29.51 24.60
CA LYS A 879 6.16 -29.96 25.11
C LYS A 879 5.03 -28.97 24.85
N ILE A 880 5.26 -27.66 25.01
CA ILE A 880 4.28 -26.60 24.73
C ILE A 880 3.86 -26.57 23.25
N PHE A 881 4.82 -26.70 22.33
CA PHE A 881 4.56 -26.71 20.89
C PHE A 881 3.73 -27.93 20.49
N PHE A 882 4.13 -29.12 20.93
CA PHE A 882 3.40 -30.35 20.64
C PHE A 882 2.01 -30.40 21.28
N THR A 883 1.82 -29.83 22.48
CA THR A 883 0.50 -29.74 23.13
C THR A 883 -0.48 -28.85 22.32
N LYS A 884 0.01 -27.80 21.64
CA LYS A 884 -0.82 -27.02 20.70
C LYS A 884 -1.25 -27.85 19.49
N ILE A 885 -0.39 -28.73 18.97
CA ILE A 885 -0.75 -29.63 17.87
C ILE A 885 -1.75 -30.70 18.33
N ILE A 886 -1.63 -31.21 19.56
CA ILE A 886 -2.65 -32.08 20.17
C ILE A 886 -4.01 -31.39 20.20
N HIS A 887 -4.10 -30.10 20.54
CA HIS A 887 -5.37 -29.35 20.50
C HIS A 887 -5.99 -29.24 19.09
N ILE A 888 -5.20 -29.40 18.03
CA ILE A 888 -5.65 -29.36 16.63
C ILE A 888 -6.10 -30.76 16.15
N LEU A 889 -5.57 -31.84 16.72
CA LEU A 889 -5.85 -33.24 16.33
C LEU A 889 -6.89 -33.97 17.20
N LYS A 890 -7.19 -33.42 18.38
CA LYS A 890 -8.17 -33.99 19.32
C LYS A 890 -9.60 -33.64 18.86
N GLU A 891 -10.37 -34.66 18.48
CA GLU A 891 -11.60 -34.59 17.65
C GLU A 891 -11.38 -34.05 16.23
#